data_AF-U4K1F2-F1
#
_entry.id   AF-U4K1F2-F1
#
_cell.length_a   1.000
_cell.length_b   1.000
_cell.length_c   1.000
_cell.angle_alpha   90.00
_cell.angle_beta   90.00
_cell.angle_gamma   90.00
#
_symmetry.space_group_name_H-M   'P 1'
#
loop_
_entity.id
_entity.type
_entity.pdbx_description
1 polymer ?
#
loop_
_entity_poly.entity_id
_entity_poly.type
_entity_poly.pdbx_seq_one_letter_code
_entity_poly.pdbx_strand_id
1 'polypeptide(L)'
;MLRQLKASSVLGIAILLTACGGGGSGSNDSGSSTSEQKKTEEISQASKTLKNATQHTPEELKKAAYSLVEHGYAGKSNVAQLNETVVRQASVAALSSEYSFIFRDDQIRDFLSLKDVAGKSFTCGVSGFVDIHSTLNEEGLGILSLDFKGCVTSHYKVTISGVLALSSESNNQKSYYFNELDINGVKVTGYTQSYYSEIGERGYEQTGESRLFYSYSDGKNTKLELTESQSSPDYYTETNVGVKGTVWLGESGKVNVSSQGLKARSYNDFYVGSLSFKADTEIQLSFSDEFFTYKKDLDGDGSFELGTHLSKLSGFQFVLMQPVDLYPFDLLTQPPAFTGTPTQSSYDLNTETPIVVESSEFSDPDTPAENLQLSYRWYINGEMVAGATTNTLPAYMAAYGDEVKVQAVVFDGTSSIVSEWGYISLNDTKPVIKTDNLPAQVFAGDELQFGASLFDVDTNGSESVRMESGPDGATISSDGVVSWTVPSDFLFPIQTFEFTFKSNNYDYQEYLLEVEVNGSVEEPIVRSGQYSSFKEDSIVIDDFDGDGLNEFLTTDNGSGLSLYHFENGKYKQKWMYPYQLPSNSSIQHVQYLDVDSDLKKEIIIVTSKSILVLEDLSSRPKVVFKAPQNILRAAFADTDADGELEVAILHYEWHSSNTKLSIYGWNDFSFPIVKEFDTSGSSQLNYANVDNDQALELVLDGGLAIDTSTWEVQWNYNGQFSQGGIVVEDFNQDGVNEIVGKSNDNQFYMYSAATNTLTELSSNQRLSWCNLIKTQLTLSTMNVLLMNCVSNEIKAFKIEGNVLTQLWELNTPIHNEINSLTVGDMDNDKDIEMLWGGSGNSGYLRSGFASADISEHNASLKHTNIEESTTVFRAVGWAKVTPVREEALFLVGSSANWDVKNKFATVDTGGDVTFSRATSYSGTPLRNTVSMDSNEDGYSEIFLAEGSNFTSYFELLELSDESVASSHELSVGDGSTVKSAELNRDGKNDIVFASGARITMYDVVNRVQIATYEFSADYTYIRDFEVYDETAGLIVVSEGIRLSLLQVVGSSVTVKSTYENSDFGCEKVLVFNHDSDSSKEVACFTEHSNQLLVFEVAENSLALKASYDLNFETIGIAVNTSQLNEQGFIVTTREHTHFDSSSSYQFHVRGLDYKGDSLWKSPPLIGVPSQYGIKLRNHPEKGLQALVSTNQAMYQINP
;
A
#
# COMPACT_ATOMS: atom_id res chain seq x y z
N MET A 1 -30.82 -25.78 -20.79
CA MET A 1 -30.91 -27.04 -21.56
C MET A 1 -30.25 -28.13 -20.74
N LEU A 2 -31.00 -29.12 -20.22
CA LEU A 2 -31.21 -30.44 -20.87
C LEU A 2 -29.85 -31.14 -21.03
N ARG A 3 -29.49 -32.17 -20.26
CA ARG A 3 -30.12 -33.52 -20.18
C ARG A 3 -29.23 -34.39 -19.26
N GLN A 4 -29.62 -35.50 -18.66
CA GLN A 4 -30.88 -36.20 -18.36
C GLN A 4 -30.45 -37.57 -17.82
N LEU A 5 -31.25 -38.12 -16.91
CA LEU A 5 -31.59 -39.55 -16.81
C LEU A 5 -30.45 -40.57 -16.65
N LYS A 6 -30.44 -41.22 -15.48
CA LYS A 6 -31.15 -42.50 -15.30
C LYS A 6 -31.26 -42.87 -13.81
N ALA A 7 -32.45 -42.63 -13.29
CA ALA A 7 -33.06 -43.51 -12.31
C ALA A 7 -33.40 -44.86 -12.96
N SER A 8 -33.71 -45.85 -12.10
CA SER A 8 -34.49 -47.07 -12.32
C SER A 8 -33.65 -48.35 -12.14
N SER A 9 -34.03 -49.37 -11.38
CA SER A 9 -35.22 -49.62 -10.56
C SER A 9 -35.18 -51.10 -10.12
N VAL A 10 -35.93 -51.41 -9.07
CA VAL A 10 -36.86 -52.57 -9.00
C VAL A 10 -36.41 -53.88 -8.29
N LEU A 11 -37.21 -54.13 -7.23
CA LEU A 11 -37.74 -55.37 -6.66
C LEU A 11 -36.85 -56.32 -5.85
N GLY A 12 -37.19 -56.38 -4.56
CA GLY A 12 -37.82 -57.57 -3.99
C GLY A 12 -36.91 -58.47 -3.15
N ILE A 13 -37.17 -58.52 -1.84
CA ILE A 13 -37.75 -59.71 -1.17
C ILE A 13 -38.04 -59.36 0.29
N ALA A 14 -39.28 -59.65 0.68
CA ALA A 14 -39.77 -59.65 2.04
C ALA A 14 -39.64 -61.05 2.65
N ILE A 15 -39.26 -61.08 3.94
CA ILE A 15 -39.71 -61.95 5.04
C ILE A 15 -39.59 -63.48 4.87
N LEU A 16 -38.86 -64.14 5.78
CA LEU A 16 -39.45 -65.12 6.70
C LEU A 16 -38.52 -65.52 7.88
N LEU A 17 -39.20 -65.64 9.02
CA LEU A 17 -38.81 -66.05 10.37
C LEU A 17 -38.09 -67.39 10.46
N THR A 18 -37.21 -67.51 11.47
CA THR A 18 -37.03 -68.78 12.22
C THR A 18 -37.37 -68.55 13.68
N ALA A 19 -38.42 -69.25 14.11
CA ALA A 19 -38.76 -69.50 15.49
C ALA A 19 -38.05 -70.77 15.99
N CYS A 20 -37.77 -70.82 17.30
CA CYS A 20 -37.74 -72.01 18.14
C CYS A 20 -38.21 -71.50 19.51
N GLY A 21 -39.31 -71.89 20.15
CA GLY A 21 -40.17 -73.05 20.01
C GLY A 21 -40.35 -73.65 21.42
N GLY A 22 -41.55 -73.55 22.01
CA GLY A 22 -41.86 -74.23 23.27
C GLY A 22 -43.11 -73.69 23.98
N GLY A 23 -44.30 -74.11 23.53
CA GLY A 23 -45.54 -73.91 24.26
C GLY A 23 -45.73 -74.93 25.39
N GLY A 24 -46.45 -74.53 26.43
CA GLY A 24 -46.94 -75.40 27.50
C GLY A 24 -47.88 -74.65 28.42
N SER A 25 -49.18 -74.82 28.21
CA SER A 25 -50.26 -74.32 29.06
C SER A 25 -50.23 -74.94 30.46
N GLY A 26 -50.46 -74.14 31.51
CA GLY A 26 -50.98 -74.68 32.78
C GLY A 26 -50.55 -73.92 34.03
N SER A 27 -51.57 -73.34 34.68
CA SER A 27 -51.66 -72.98 36.11
C SER A 27 -50.77 -71.87 36.67
N ASN A 28 -51.44 -70.76 36.98
CA ASN A 28 -51.26 -69.93 38.17
C ASN A 28 -49.87 -69.90 38.81
N ASP A 29 -49.11 -68.84 38.55
CA ASP A 29 -48.70 -68.01 39.67
C ASP A 29 -48.52 -66.55 39.22
N SER A 30 -49.37 -65.71 39.79
CA SER A 30 -49.33 -64.26 39.72
C SER A 30 -48.15 -63.74 40.53
N GLY A 31 -47.21 -63.02 39.92
CA GLY A 31 -46.26 -62.22 40.69
C GLY A 31 -45.07 -61.69 39.91
N SER A 32 -44.94 -60.36 39.86
CA SER A 32 -43.76 -59.56 39.46
C SER A 32 -43.63 -59.08 38.01
N SER A 33 -44.65 -58.38 37.48
CA SER A 33 -44.52 -57.48 36.32
C SER A 33 -44.84 -56.01 36.66
N THR A 34 -44.56 -55.55 37.89
CA THR A 34 -45.09 -54.28 38.40
C THR A 34 -44.09 -53.12 38.50
N SER A 35 -42.77 -53.29 38.32
CA SER A 35 -41.81 -52.19 38.52
C SER A 35 -41.50 -51.36 37.27
N GLU A 36 -41.23 -51.96 36.11
CA GLU A 36 -40.88 -51.22 34.88
C GLU A 36 -42.09 -50.55 34.21
N GLN A 37 -43.26 -51.20 34.21
CA GLN A 37 -44.51 -50.57 33.76
C GLN A 37 -44.87 -49.37 34.64
N LYS A 38 -44.72 -49.50 35.96
CA LYS A 38 -44.97 -48.42 36.92
C LYS A 38 -43.99 -47.26 36.75
N LYS A 39 -42.70 -47.55 36.50
CA LYS A 39 -41.67 -46.54 36.19
C LYS A 39 -42.01 -45.75 34.91
N THR A 40 -42.48 -46.43 33.87
CA THR A 40 -42.87 -45.81 32.59
C THR A 40 -44.13 -44.96 32.73
N GLU A 41 -45.13 -45.44 33.49
CA GLU A 41 -46.34 -44.68 33.83
C GLU A 41 -46.01 -43.43 34.68
N GLU A 42 -45.11 -43.54 35.66
CA GLU A 42 -44.67 -42.43 36.51
C GLU A 42 -43.89 -41.35 35.72
N ILE A 43 -43.02 -41.75 34.78
CA ILE A 43 -42.34 -40.81 33.86
C ILE A 43 -43.36 -40.13 32.95
N SER A 44 -44.28 -40.89 32.34
CA SER A 44 -45.30 -40.33 31.46
C SER A 44 -46.22 -39.34 32.19
N GLN A 45 -46.60 -39.64 33.42
CA GLN A 45 -47.44 -38.77 34.24
C GLN A 45 -46.69 -37.50 34.66
N ALA A 46 -45.43 -37.62 35.09
CA ALA A 46 -44.60 -36.48 35.47
C ALA A 46 -44.30 -35.55 34.28
N SER A 47 -44.02 -36.10 33.09
CA SER A 47 -43.85 -35.31 31.87
C SER A 47 -45.13 -34.56 31.48
N LYS A 48 -46.29 -35.19 31.68
CA LYS A 48 -47.61 -34.56 31.44
C LYS A 48 -47.89 -33.40 32.41
N THR A 49 -47.48 -33.54 33.67
CA THR A 49 -47.55 -32.48 34.69
C THR A 49 -46.71 -31.26 34.28
N LEU A 50 -45.46 -31.45 33.83
CA LEU A 50 -44.62 -30.34 33.39
C LEU A 50 -45.07 -29.69 32.07
N LYS A 51 -45.65 -30.46 31.12
CA LYS A 51 -46.22 -29.90 29.88
C LYS A 51 -47.46 -29.04 30.12
N ASN A 52 -48.18 -29.27 31.22
CA ASN A 52 -49.36 -28.50 31.62
C ASN A 52 -49.10 -27.67 32.89
N ALA A 53 -47.90 -27.09 33.01
CA ALA A 53 -47.42 -26.55 34.26
C ALA A 53 -48.33 -25.49 34.91
N THR A 54 -49.06 -24.71 34.10
CA THR A 54 -50.00 -23.67 34.57
C THR A 54 -51.22 -24.21 35.33
N GLN A 55 -51.46 -25.53 35.31
CA GLN A 55 -52.57 -26.19 36.02
C GLN A 55 -52.15 -26.84 37.34
N HIS A 56 -50.88 -26.72 37.74
CA HIS A 56 -50.27 -27.43 38.86
C HIS A 56 -49.60 -26.46 39.84
N THR A 57 -49.35 -26.88 41.08
CA THR A 57 -48.62 -26.04 42.06
C THR A 57 -47.09 -26.20 41.92
N PRO A 58 -46.27 -25.24 42.38
CA PRO A 58 -44.81 -25.37 42.36
C PRO A 58 -44.29 -26.66 43.01
N GLU A 59 -44.92 -27.13 44.09
CA GLU A 59 -44.57 -28.39 44.75
C GLU A 59 -44.89 -29.62 43.89
N GLU A 60 -46.00 -29.60 43.16
CA GLU A 60 -46.35 -30.65 42.19
C GLU A 60 -45.35 -30.69 41.03
N LEU A 61 -44.92 -29.52 40.54
CA LEU A 61 -43.89 -29.38 39.51
C LEU A 61 -42.52 -29.87 39.98
N LYS A 62 -42.09 -29.47 41.19
CA LYS A 62 -40.82 -29.93 41.80
C LYS A 62 -40.81 -31.45 41.98
N LYS A 63 -41.92 -32.04 42.43
CA LYS A 63 -42.07 -33.50 42.57
C LYS A 63 -42.07 -34.21 41.21
N ALA A 64 -42.70 -33.64 40.18
CA ALA A 64 -42.69 -34.20 38.83
C ALA A 64 -41.28 -34.17 38.24
N ALA A 65 -40.59 -33.02 38.32
CA ALA A 65 -39.21 -32.87 37.86
C ALA A 65 -38.25 -33.82 38.59
N TYR A 66 -38.39 -33.98 39.91
CA TYR A 66 -37.65 -34.97 40.69
C TYR A 66 -37.85 -36.39 40.15
N SER A 67 -39.11 -36.79 39.91
CA SER A 67 -39.42 -38.12 39.39
C SER A 67 -38.80 -38.38 38.02
N LEU A 68 -38.81 -37.38 37.14
CA LEU A 68 -38.20 -37.49 35.80
C LEU A 68 -36.69 -37.69 35.86
N VAL A 69 -35.99 -37.00 36.77
CA VAL A 69 -34.54 -37.14 36.94
C VAL A 69 -34.17 -38.52 37.51
N GLU A 70 -34.84 -38.95 38.59
CA GLU A 70 -34.49 -40.22 39.25
C GLU A 70 -34.83 -41.45 38.41
N HIS A 71 -35.97 -41.41 37.70
CA HIS A 71 -36.37 -42.53 36.85
C HIS A 71 -35.77 -42.45 35.44
N GLY A 72 -35.44 -41.25 34.94
CA GLY A 72 -34.84 -41.05 33.61
C GLY A 72 -33.36 -41.41 33.51
N TYR A 73 -32.61 -41.30 34.62
CA TYR A 73 -31.18 -41.64 34.63
C TYR A 73 -30.95 -43.17 34.64
N ALA A 74 -30.20 -43.67 33.65
CA ALA A 74 -29.85 -45.10 33.51
C ALA A 74 -28.34 -45.36 33.53
N GLY A 75 -27.52 -44.35 33.83
CA GLY A 75 -26.05 -44.45 33.87
C GLY A 75 -25.50 -45.09 35.16
N LYS A 76 -24.16 -45.21 35.25
CA LYS A 76 -23.45 -45.79 36.39
C LYS A 76 -23.65 -44.99 37.69
N SER A 77 -23.91 -45.70 38.78
CA SER A 77 -24.13 -45.13 40.12
C SER A 77 -23.05 -45.46 41.15
N ASN A 78 -22.07 -46.32 40.79
CA ASN A 78 -20.86 -46.56 41.58
C ASN A 78 -19.94 -45.34 41.57
N VAL A 79 -19.02 -45.26 42.54
CA VAL A 79 -17.98 -44.21 42.53
C VAL A 79 -17.15 -44.28 41.25
N ALA A 80 -16.82 -43.12 40.69
CA ALA A 80 -15.98 -43.01 39.50
C ALA A 80 -14.50 -43.19 39.84
N GLN A 81 -13.71 -43.60 38.84
CA GLN A 81 -12.25 -43.49 38.90
C GLN A 81 -11.84 -42.07 38.50
N LEU A 82 -11.18 -41.34 39.39
CA LEU A 82 -10.78 -39.96 39.11
C LEU A 82 -9.56 -39.90 38.18
N ASN A 83 -9.73 -39.19 37.08
CA ASN A 83 -8.70 -38.74 36.14
C ASN A 83 -9.06 -37.34 35.61
N GLU A 84 -8.17 -36.75 34.83
CA GLU A 84 -8.31 -35.41 34.24
C GLU A 84 -9.60 -35.26 33.42
N THR A 85 -9.99 -36.30 32.68
CA THR A 85 -11.24 -36.31 31.90
C THR A 85 -12.49 -36.27 32.79
N VAL A 86 -12.52 -37.08 33.86
CA VAL A 86 -13.61 -37.13 34.83
C VAL A 86 -13.71 -35.84 35.63
N VAL A 87 -12.57 -35.28 36.05
CA VAL A 87 -12.50 -34.00 36.76
C VAL A 87 -12.99 -32.87 35.87
N ARG A 88 -12.57 -32.82 34.60
CA ARG A 88 -13.08 -31.85 33.61
C ARG A 88 -14.60 -31.96 33.49
N GLN A 89 -15.13 -33.15 33.20
CA GLN A 89 -16.57 -33.35 33.02
C GLN A 89 -17.38 -32.98 34.27
N ALA A 90 -16.91 -33.39 35.46
CA ALA A 90 -17.53 -33.04 36.72
C ALA A 90 -17.47 -31.52 36.99
N SER A 91 -16.36 -30.86 36.63
CA SER A 91 -16.19 -29.41 36.82
C SER A 91 -17.08 -28.58 35.88
N VAL A 92 -17.26 -29.01 34.62
CA VAL A 92 -18.18 -28.37 33.67
C VAL A 92 -19.60 -28.49 34.20
N ALA A 93 -20.02 -29.70 34.58
CA ALA A 93 -21.34 -29.94 35.14
C ALA A 93 -21.60 -29.17 36.45
N ALA A 94 -20.55 -28.97 37.27
CA ALA A 94 -20.67 -28.32 38.57
C ALA A 94 -20.60 -26.79 38.55
N LEU A 95 -19.94 -26.20 37.56
CA LEU A 95 -19.70 -24.75 37.48
C LEU A 95 -20.42 -24.08 36.32
N SER A 96 -20.90 -24.84 35.34
CA SER A 96 -21.52 -24.31 34.13
C SER A 96 -22.80 -25.08 33.83
N SER A 97 -23.93 -24.42 34.06
CA SER A 97 -25.22 -24.98 33.68
C SER A 97 -25.42 -24.83 32.17
N GLU A 98 -25.63 -25.94 31.47
CA GLU A 98 -25.86 -25.97 30.01
C GLU A 98 -27.11 -25.16 29.58
N TYR A 99 -28.05 -24.93 30.50
CA TYR A 99 -29.23 -24.09 30.25
C TYR A 99 -28.96 -22.58 30.43
N SER A 100 -27.81 -22.17 30.96
CA SER A 100 -27.51 -20.76 31.27
C SER A 100 -27.54 -19.85 30.03
N PHE A 101 -27.27 -20.41 28.84
CA PHE A 101 -27.39 -19.69 27.56
C PHE A 101 -28.81 -19.17 27.30
N ILE A 102 -29.84 -19.87 27.79
CA ILE A 102 -31.24 -19.42 27.71
C ILE A 102 -31.42 -18.07 28.42
N PHE A 103 -30.69 -17.83 29.51
CA PHE A 103 -30.78 -16.61 30.32
C PHE A 103 -29.84 -15.49 29.87
N ARG A 104 -28.87 -15.78 29.01
CA ARG A 104 -27.98 -14.80 28.38
C ARG A 104 -28.52 -14.25 27.07
N ASP A 105 -29.49 -14.92 26.45
CA ASP A 105 -30.16 -14.42 25.25
C ASP A 105 -31.20 -13.37 25.63
N ASP A 106 -30.96 -12.14 25.18
CA ASP A 106 -31.81 -10.99 25.48
C ASP A 106 -33.27 -11.20 25.04
N GLN A 107 -33.52 -11.93 23.93
CA GLN A 107 -34.89 -12.16 23.44
C GLN A 107 -35.69 -13.08 24.38
N ILE A 108 -35.03 -14.09 24.94
CA ILE A 108 -35.69 -15.01 25.89
C ILE A 108 -35.88 -14.32 27.23
N ARG A 109 -34.89 -13.54 27.69
CA ARG A 109 -35.03 -12.70 28.90
C ARG A 109 -36.20 -11.73 28.75
N ASP A 110 -36.38 -11.15 27.58
CA ASP A 110 -37.48 -10.26 27.29
C ASP A 110 -38.83 -10.98 27.40
N PHE A 111 -38.97 -12.22 26.89
CA PHE A 111 -40.19 -13.02 27.09
C PHE A 111 -40.52 -13.24 28.57
N LEU A 112 -39.51 -13.48 29.40
CA LEU A 112 -39.67 -13.66 30.85
C LEU A 112 -40.07 -12.37 31.59
N SER A 113 -39.91 -11.20 30.96
CA SER A 113 -40.21 -9.88 31.53
C SER A 113 -41.60 -9.33 31.17
N LEU A 114 -42.27 -9.93 30.17
CA LEU A 114 -43.54 -9.42 29.65
C LEU A 114 -44.72 -9.74 30.58
N LYS A 115 -45.49 -8.72 30.94
CA LYS A 115 -46.61 -8.82 31.90
C LYS A 115 -47.96 -9.27 31.31
N ASP A 116 -48.06 -9.53 29.99
CA ASP A 116 -49.34 -9.82 29.29
C ASP A 116 -49.18 -10.74 28.05
N VAL A 117 -48.63 -11.94 28.26
CA VAL A 117 -48.24 -12.87 27.16
C VAL A 117 -49.01 -14.19 27.11
N ALA A 118 -49.98 -14.39 28.01
CA ALA A 118 -50.73 -15.65 28.08
C ALA A 118 -51.47 -15.94 26.76
N GLY A 119 -51.22 -17.12 26.18
CA GLY A 119 -51.86 -17.62 24.97
C GLY A 119 -51.32 -17.02 23.66
N LYS A 120 -50.16 -16.37 23.68
CA LYS A 120 -49.52 -15.77 22.50
C LYS A 120 -48.32 -16.60 22.04
N SER A 121 -48.05 -16.53 20.73
CA SER A 121 -46.90 -17.17 20.07
C SER A 121 -45.94 -16.10 19.55
N PHE A 122 -44.64 -16.27 19.74
CA PHE A 122 -43.60 -15.32 19.33
C PHE A 122 -42.55 -15.98 18.45
N THR A 123 -42.03 -15.27 17.45
CA THR A 123 -40.91 -15.75 16.61
C THR A 123 -39.61 -15.78 17.41
N CYS A 124 -38.86 -16.87 17.29
CA CYS A 124 -37.49 -16.97 17.77
C CYS A 124 -36.57 -16.33 16.72
N GLY A 125 -35.68 -15.42 17.12
CA GLY A 125 -35.09 -14.37 16.28
C GLY A 125 -34.74 -14.68 14.81
N VAL A 126 -34.18 -15.87 14.50
CA VAL A 126 -33.87 -16.30 13.13
C VAL A 126 -35.01 -17.16 12.53
N SER A 127 -35.50 -18.15 13.28
CA SER A 127 -36.59 -19.03 12.84
C SER A 127 -37.26 -19.77 14.01
N GLY A 128 -38.44 -20.33 13.79
CA GLY A 128 -39.22 -21.06 14.81
C GLY A 128 -40.04 -20.14 15.72
N PHE A 129 -40.81 -20.74 16.63
CA PHE A 129 -41.73 -19.99 17.49
C PHE A 129 -41.80 -20.55 18.92
N VAL A 130 -42.13 -19.70 19.90
CA VAL A 130 -42.39 -20.08 21.29
C VAL A 130 -43.83 -19.73 21.68
N ASP A 131 -44.55 -20.73 22.19
CA ASP A 131 -45.90 -20.55 22.74
C ASP A 131 -45.82 -20.32 24.26
N ILE A 132 -46.47 -19.26 24.74
CA ILE A 132 -46.40 -18.84 26.13
C ILE A 132 -47.74 -19.03 26.84
N HIS A 133 -47.74 -19.77 27.94
CA HIS A 133 -48.88 -19.91 28.85
C HIS A 133 -48.51 -19.39 30.25
N SER A 134 -49.37 -18.60 30.88
CA SER A 134 -49.03 -17.93 32.14
C SER A 134 -50.22 -17.85 33.10
N THR A 135 -49.94 -17.95 34.41
CA THR A 135 -50.82 -17.60 35.53
C THR A 135 -50.25 -16.47 36.40
N LEU A 136 -49.25 -15.74 35.88
CA LEU A 136 -48.59 -14.64 36.61
C LEU A 136 -49.59 -13.52 36.96
N ASN A 137 -49.53 -13.03 38.19
CA ASN A 137 -50.25 -11.85 38.65
C ASN A 137 -49.51 -10.54 38.29
N GLU A 138 -50.08 -9.37 38.62
CA GLU A 138 -49.49 -8.05 38.33
C GLU A 138 -48.10 -7.81 38.98
N GLU A 139 -47.81 -8.58 40.03
CA GLU A 139 -46.56 -8.59 40.79
C GLU A 139 -45.52 -9.57 40.21
N GLY A 140 -45.87 -10.33 39.17
CA GLY A 140 -44.98 -11.32 38.54
C GLY A 140 -44.86 -12.63 39.32
N LEU A 141 -45.84 -12.95 40.17
CA LEU A 141 -45.93 -14.18 40.95
C LEU A 141 -46.91 -15.16 40.30
N GLY A 142 -46.54 -16.44 40.20
CA GLY A 142 -47.32 -17.46 39.50
C GLY A 142 -46.45 -18.36 38.63
N ILE A 143 -47.06 -19.05 37.66
CA ILE A 143 -46.38 -20.04 36.81
C ILE A 143 -46.43 -19.61 35.35
N LEU A 144 -45.28 -19.69 34.69
CA LEU A 144 -45.08 -19.46 33.27
C LEU A 144 -44.63 -20.78 32.60
N SER A 145 -45.17 -21.09 31.44
CA SER A 145 -44.79 -22.24 30.62
C SER A 145 -44.47 -21.76 29.21
N LEU A 146 -43.27 -22.11 28.73
CA LEU A 146 -42.75 -21.76 27.42
C LEU A 146 -42.59 -23.06 26.61
N ASP A 147 -43.28 -23.17 25.48
CA ASP A 147 -43.20 -24.32 24.57
C ASP A 147 -42.52 -23.90 23.26
N PHE A 148 -41.24 -24.26 23.12
CA PHE A 148 -40.41 -23.90 21.97
C PHE A 148 -40.59 -24.91 20.82
N LYS A 149 -40.85 -24.39 19.61
CA LYS A 149 -41.04 -25.14 18.37
C LYS A 149 -39.95 -24.80 17.36
N GLY A 150 -38.84 -25.55 17.38
CA GLY A 150 -37.76 -25.41 16.40
C GLY A 150 -37.10 -24.03 16.40
N CYS A 151 -36.96 -23.42 17.58
CA CYS A 151 -36.49 -22.05 17.74
C CYS A 151 -35.00 -21.91 17.45
N VAL A 152 -34.62 -20.87 16.70
CA VAL A 152 -33.23 -20.44 16.46
C VAL A 152 -33.09 -18.99 16.87
N THR A 153 -32.25 -18.69 17.87
CA THR A 153 -32.09 -17.32 18.39
C THR A 153 -31.16 -16.48 17.52
N SER A 154 -31.30 -15.15 17.53
CA SER A 154 -30.55 -14.25 16.63
C SER A 154 -29.12 -13.97 17.07
N HIS A 155 -28.86 -13.87 18.37
CA HIS A 155 -27.56 -13.43 18.87
C HIS A 155 -26.54 -14.57 18.94
N TYR A 156 -26.94 -15.73 19.46
CA TYR A 156 -26.07 -16.89 19.65
C TYR A 156 -26.35 -18.04 18.67
N LYS A 157 -27.34 -17.90 17.76
CA LYS A 157 -27.77 -18.95 16.80
C LYS A 157 -28.06 -20.31 17.47
N VAL A 158 -28.56 -20.30 18.70
CA VAL A 158 -28.86 -21.51 19.47
C VAL A 158 -30.21 -22.10 19.04
N THR A 159 -30.24 -23.42 18.86
CA THR A 159 -31.44 -24.20 18.56
C THR A 159 -32.10 -24.68 19.86
N ILE A 160 -33.40 -24.42 20.03
CA ILE A 160 -34.17 -24.77 21.23
C ILE A 160 -35.50 -25.43 20.84
N SER A 161 -35.85 -26.55 21.49
CA SER A 161 -37.15 -27.21 21.32
C SER A 161 -37.60 -27.96 22.58
N GLY A 162 -38.89 -27.87 22.91
CA GLY A 162 -39.46 -28.50 24.10
C GLY A 162 -40.05 -27.51 25.10
N VAL A 163 -40.39 -27.99 26.30
CA VAL A 163 -41.14 -27.20 27.29
C VAL A 163 -40.25 -26.82 28.48
N LEU A 164 -40.26 -25.53 28.82
CA LEU A 164 -39.68 -24.94 30.02
C LEU A 164 -40.79 -24.34 30.89
N ALA A 165 -40.88 -24.75 32.16
CA ALA A 165 -41.78 -24.14 33.12
C ALA A 165 -41.00 -23.34 34.17
N LEU A 166 -41.56 -22.22 34.61
CA LEU A 166 -41.02 -21.33 35.63
C LEU A 166 -42.10 -21.08 36.69
N SER A 167 -41.78 -21.29 37.97
CA SER A 167 -42.59 -20.82 39.09
C SER A 167 -41.90 -19.69 39.83
N SER A 168 -42.61 -18.58 40.02
CA SER A 168 -42.21 -17.43 40.83
C SER A 168 -43.04 -17.44 42.11
N GLU A 169 -42.45 -17.90 43.22
CA GLU A 169 -43.13 -18.04 44.53
C GLU A 169 -43.03 -16.75 45.36
N SER A 170 -41.95 -15.99 45.17
CA SER A 170 -41.75 -14.63 45.68
C SER A 170 -40.76 -13.89 44.77
N ASN A 171 -40.60 -12.58 44.93
CA ASN A 171 -39.60 -11.79 44.18
C ASN A 171 -38.18 -12.34 44.33
N ASN A 172 -37.91 -13.04 45.44
CA ASN A 172 -36.60 -13.54 45.82
C ASN A 172 -36.47 -15.06 45.59
N GLN A 173 -37.50 -15.75 45.10
CA GLN A 173 -37.46 -17.21 44.91
C GLN A 173 -38.09 -17.60 43.56
N LYS A 174 -37.26 -18.15 42.68
CA LYS A 174 -37.65 -18.63 41.35
C LYS A 174 -37.21 -20.07 41.16
N SER A 175 -38.07 -20.88 40.55
CA SER A 175 -37.76 -22.28 40.23
C SER A 175 -38.05 -22.56 38.76
N TYR A 176 -37.10 -23.17 38.06
CA TYR A 176 -37.21 -23.55 36.66
C TYR A 176 -37.28 -25.06 36.55
N TYR A 177 -38.20 -25.57 35.74
CA TYR A 177 -38.46 -26.99 35.53
C TYR A 177 -38.32 -27.33 34.05
N PHE A 178 -37.49 -28.31 33.76
CA PHE A 178 -37.14 -28.75 32.40
C PHE A 178 -37.71 -30.15 32.15
N ASN A 179 -38.29 -30.34 30.97
CA ASN A 179 -38.85 -31.62 30.54
C ASN A 179 -38.34 -31.97 29.15
N GLU A 180 -37.21 -32.68 29.09
CA GLU A 180 -36.51 -33.00 27.84
C GLU A 180 -36.33 -31.78 26.92
N LEU A 181 -36.01 -30.62 27.49
CA LEU A 181 -35.78 -29.39 26.72
C LEU A 181 -34.47 -29.55 25.94
N ASP A 182 -34.57 -29.61 24.62
CA ASP A 182 -33.45 -29.75 23.71
C ASP A 182 -32.83 -28.37 23.43
N ILE A 183 -31.55 -28.22 23.74
CA ILE A 183 -30.75 -27.01 23.53
C ILE A 183 -29.50 -27.45 22.76
N ASN A 184 -29.39 -27.10 21.47
CA ASN A 184 -28.26 -27.48 20.62
C ASN A 184 -27.91 -28.99 20.65
N GLY A 185 -28.91 -29.86 20.73
CA GLY A 185 -28.72 -31.31 20.77
C GLY A 185 -28.44 -31.87 22.17
N VAL A 186 -28.53 -31.05 23.22
CA VAL A 186 -28.46 -31.47 24.63
C VAL A 186 -29.84 -31.36 25.26
N LYS A 187 -30.37 -32.48 25.74
CA LYS A 187 -31.68 -32.53 26.41
C LYS A 187 -31.53 -32.35 27.91
N VAL A 188 -32.21 -31.34 28.45
CA VAL A 188 -32.22 -31.01 29.88
C VAL A 188 -33.54 -31.44 30.52
N THR A 189 -33.47 -32.15 31.65
CA THR A 189 -34.62 -32.58 32.45
C THR A 189 -34.36 -32.34 33.94
N GLY A 190 -35.36 -31.89 34.70
CA GLY A 190 -35.23 -31.71 36.15
C GLY A 190 -35.63 -30.31 36.61
N TYR A 191 -35.05 -29.84 37.72
CA TYR A 191 -35.32 -28.50 38.22
C TYR A 191 -34.06 -27.80 38.73
N THR A 192 -34.10 -26.47 38.72
CA THR A 192 -33.19 -25.61 39.47
C THR A 192 -34.02 -24.57 40.21
N GLN A 193 -33.69 -24.32 41.47
CA GLN A 193 -34.36 -23.35 42.32
C GLN A 193 -33.33 -22.35 42.84
N SER A 194 -33.57 -21.06 42.62
CA SER A 194 -32.69 -19.98 43.05
C SER A 194 -33.39 -19.08 44.05
N TYR A 195 -32.71 -18.79 45.16
CA TYR A 195 -33.04 -17.75 46.11
C TYR A 195 -32.07 -16.58 45.93
N TYR A 196 -32.60 -15.37 45.79
CA TYR A 196 -31.85 -14.15 45.57
C TYR A 196 -32.18 -13.12 46.66
N SER A 197 -31.14 -12.53 47.26
CA SER A 197 -31.26 -11.44 48.22
C SER A 197 -30.23 -10.36 47.95
N GLU A 198 -30.66 -9.10 48.00
CA GLU A 198 -29.76 -7.95 47.85
C GLU A 198 -29.05 -7.63 49.17
N ILE A 199 -27.76 -7.36 49.10
CA ILE A 199 -26.93 -6.91 50.23
C ILE A 199 -26.51 -5.46 49.95
N GLY A 200 -27.23 -4.50 50.51
CA GLY A 200 -26.99 -3.07 50.24
C GLY A 200 -27.38 -2.65 48.81
N GLU A 201 -26.87 -1.51 48.33
CA GLU A 201 -27.26 -0.97 47.00
C GLU A 201 -26.57 -1.66 45.81
N ARG A 202 -25.49 -2.41 46.03
CA ARG A 202 -24.64 -2.96 44.96
C ARG A 202 -24.20 -4.41 45.15
N GLY A 203 -24.52 -5.01 46.31
CA GLY A 203 -24.17 -6.39 46.63
C GLY A 203 -25.36 -7.33 46.47
N TYR A 204 -25.06 -8.61 46.27
CA TYR A 204 -26.07 -9.66 46.20
C TYR A 204 -25.57 -10.96 46.82
N GLU A 205 -26.51 -11.75 47.29
CA GLU A 205 -26.32 -13.13 47.65
C GLU A 205 -27.37 -13.98 46.94
N GLN A 206 -26.89 -15.02 46.26
CA GLN A 206 -27.71 -15.98 45.55
C GLN A 206 -27.39 -17.37 46.05
N THR A 207 -28.40 -18.16 46.38
CA THR A 207 -28.25 -19.59 46.66
C THR A 207 -29.12 -20.39 45.71
N GLY A 208 -28.62 -21.53 45.25
CA GLY A 208 -29.24 -22.37 44.25
C GLY A 208 -29.27 -23.83 44.69
N GLU A 209 -30.37 -24.52 44.39
CA GLU A 209 -30.47 -25.98 44.47
C GLU A 209 -30.81 -26.50 43.07
N SER A 210 -29.93 -27.30 42.49
CA SER A 210 -30.07 -27.83 41.15
C SER A 210 -30.12 -29.36 41.19
N ARG A 211 -31.18 -29.96 40.64
CA ARG A 211 -31.29 -31.40 40.41
C ARG A 211 -31.67 -31.65 38.96
N LEU A 212 -30.67 -31.98 38.15
CA LEU A 212 -30.77 -31.97 36.69
C LEU A 212 -30.23 -33.26 36.08
N PHE A 213 -30.75 -33.58 34.91
CA PHE A 213 -30.35 -34.69 34.06
C PHE A 213 -30.17 -34.18 32.63
N TYR A 214 -28.96 -34.34 32.10
CA TYR A 214 -28.56 -34.01 30.75
C TYR A 214 -28.37 -35.28 29.92
N SER A 215 -28.94 -35.29 28.71
CA SER A 215 -28.72 -36.36 27.73
C SER A 215 -28.21 -35.73 26.42
N TYR A 216 -27.03 -36.16 25.98
CA TYR A 216 -26.34 -35.63 24.81
C TYR A 216 -26.62 -36.51 23.58
N SER A 217 -26.62 -35.90 22.39
CA SER A 217 -26.84 -36.59 21.12
C SER A 217 -25.83 -37.70 20.81
N ASP A 218 -24.62 -37.64 21.39
CA ASP A 218 -23.57 -38.65 21.31
C ASP A 218 -23.77 -39.84 22.28
N GLY A 219 -24.87 -39.85 23.03
CA GLY A 219 -25.23 -40.91 23.98
C GLY A 219 -24.72 -40.69 25.40
N LYS A 220 -23.94 -39.64 25.66
CA LYS A 220 -23.51 -39.30 27.03
C LYS A 220 -24.70 -38.85 27.88
N ASN A 221 -24.62 -39.13 29.18
CA ASN A 221 -25.68 -38.83 30.13
C ASN A 221 -25.08 -38.31 31.44
N THR A 222 -25.54 -37.17 31.95
CA THR A 222 -25.03 -36.57 33.20
C THR A 222 -26.18 -36.24 34.13
N LYS A 223 -26.19 -36.79 35.35
CA LYS A 223 -27.10 -36.37 36.42
C LYS A 223 -26.34 -35.54 37.44
N LEU A 224 -26.94 -34.50 38.01
CA LEU A 224 -26.34 -33.72 39.09
C LEU A 224 -27.35 -33.38 40.18
N GLU A 225 -26.82 -33.25 41.39
CA GLU A 225 -27.49 -32.74 42.58
C GLU A 225 -26.52 -31.77 43.26
N LEU A 226 -26.76 -30.47 43.13
CA LEU A 226 -25.84 -29.41 43.55
C LEU A 226 -26.56 -28.38 44.42
N THR A 227 -25.83 -27.90 45.42
CA THR A 227 -26.10 -26.65 46.13
C THR A 227 -25.04 -25.64 45.74
N GLU A 228 -25.48 -24.51 45.23
CA GLU A 228 -24.63 -23.43 44.72
C GLU A 228 -24.88 -22.19 45.58
N SER A 229 -23.84 -21.41 45.85
CA SER A 229 -23.93 -20.13 46.55
C SER A 229 -23.01 -19.12 45.90
N GLN A 230 -23.50 -17.92 45.69
CA GLN A 230 -22.74 -16.82 45.13
C GLN A 230 -22.97 -15.60 46.03
N SER A 231 -21.90 -14.95 46.47
CA SER A 231 -22.03 -13.70 47.21
C SER A 231 -20.99 -12.68 46.77
N SER A 232 -21.45 -11.47 46.51
CA SER A 232 -20.58 -10.35 46.16
C SER A 232 -21.04 -9.09 46.92
N PRO A 233 -20.15 -8.42 47.67
CA PRO A 233 -20.45 -7.15 48.32
C PRO A 233 -20.67 -5.99 47.33
N ASP A 234 -20.09 -6.08 46.13
CA ASP A 234 -20.24 -5.14 45.01
C ASP A 234 -20.07 -5.92 43.69
N TYR A 235 -21.10 -5.90 42.84
CA TYR A 235 -21.16 -6.59 41.54
C TYR A 235 -19.92 -6.39 40.63
N TYR A 236 -19.16 -5.31 40.79
CA TYR A 236 -17.98 -5.00 39.94
C TYR A 236 -16.62 -5.46 40.49
N THR A 237 -16.58 -6.15 41.64
CA THR A 237 -15.31 -6.43 42.35
C THR A 237 -14.92 -7.90 42.32
N GLU A 238 -15.27 -8.64 43.37
CA GLU A 238 -14.99 -10.06 43.55
C GLU A 238 -16.28 -10.80 43.89
N THR A 239 -16.38 -12.04 43.40
CA THR A 239 -17.51 -12.92 43.70
C THR A 239 -16.99 -14.14 44.44
N ASN A 240 -17.54 -14.40 45.63
CA ASN A 240 -17.35 -15.67 46.31
C ASN A 240 -18.27 -16.72 45.67
N VAL A 241 -17.70 -17.86 45.30
CA VAL A 241 -18.43 -18.97 44.67
C VAL A 241 -18.35 -20.18 45.58
N GLY A 242 -19.51 -20.78 45.85
CA GLY A 242 -19.65 -22.00 46.60
C GLY A 242 -20.41 -23.03 45.78
N VAL A 243 -19.87 -24.23 45.65
CA VAL A 243 -20.53 -25.37 45.02
C VAL A 243 -20.32 -26.59 45.90
N LYS A 244 -21.39 -27.34 46.16
CA LYS A 244 -21.33 -28.60 46.90
C LYS A 244 -22.40 -29.55 46.40
N GLY A 245 -22.03 -30.79 46.10
CA GLY A 245 -23.00 -31.82 45.74
C GLY A 245 -22.37 -33.02 45.06
N THR A 246 -23.17 -33.73 44.27
CA THR A 246 -22.78 -34.96 43.58
C THR A 246 -23.12 -34.86 42.10
N VAL A 247 -22.16 -35.23 41.24
CA VAL A 247 -22.32 -35.37 39.80
C VAL A 247 -22.18 -36.84 39.43
N TRP A 248 -23.10 -37.36 38.62
CA TRP A 248 -23.09 -38.71 38.07
C TRP A 248 -22.85 -38.64 36.57
N LEU A 249 -21.68 -39.09 36.15
CA LEU A 249 -21.29 -39.18 34.74
C LEU A 249 -21.65 -40.59 34.25
N GLY A 250 -22.50 -40.70 33.23
CA GLY A 250 -23.16 -41.93 32.79
C GLY A 250 -22.21 -43.12 32.58
N GLU A 251 -21.06 -42.86 31.98
CA GLU A 251 -20.04 -43.89 31.68
C GLU A 251 -19.00 -44.05 32.78
N SER A 252 -18.82 -43.05 33.65
CA SER A 252 -17.69 -42.99 34.60
C SER A 252 -18.10 -43.29 36.04
N GLY A 253 -19.33 -42.96 36.44
CA GLY A 253 -19.84 -43.11 37.81
C GLY A 253 -20.03 -41.77 38.53
N LYS A 254 -20.18 -41.81 39.85
CA LYS A 254 -20.46 -40.64 40.70
C LYS A 254 -19.20 -40.01 41.29
N VAL A 255 -19.20 -38.68 41.36
CA VAL A 255 -18.15 -37.82 41.92
C VAL A 255 -18.80 -36.79 42.85
N ASN A 256 -18.28 -36.63 44.06
CA ASN A 256 -18.69 -35.53 44.94
C ASN A 256 -17.83 -34.31 44.63
N VAL A 257 -18.45 -33.15 44.47
CA VAL A 257 -17.79 -31.88 44.18
C VAL A 257 -18.00 -30.95 45.37
N SER A 258 -16.94 -30.26 45.80
CA SER A 258 -17.02 -29.23 46.83
C SER A 258 -15.97 -28.15 46.63
N SER A 259 -16.36 -26.89 46.76
CA SER A 259 -15.44 -25.75 46.75
C SER A 259 -15.06 -25.30 48.16
N GLN A 260 -13.87 -24.72 48.31
CA GLN A 260 -13.45 -24.03 49.52
C GLN A 260 -12.83 -22.67 49.16
N GLY A 261 -13.47 -21.59 49.63
CA GLY A 261 -12.95 -20.23 49.53
C GLY A 261 -12.70 -19.73 48.09
N LEU A 262 -13.45 -20.24 47.10
CA LEU A 262 -13.29 -19.83 45.70
C LEU A 262 -13.72 -18.37 45.52
N LYS A 263 -12.84 -17.58 44.90
CA LYS A 263 -13.18 -16.25 44.41
C LYS A 263 -12.87 -16.11 42.93
N ALA A 264 -13.73 -15.38 42.24
CA ALA A 264 -13.60 -15.10 40.82
C ALA A 264 -13.76 -13.61 40.51
N ARG A 265 -12.99 -13.10 39.53
CA ARG A 265 -13.12 -11.72 39.00
C ARG A 265 -14.19 -11.62 37.91
N SER A 266 -14.36 -12.69 37.14
CA SER A 266 -15.44 -12.89 36.17
C SER A 266 -15.88 -14.36 36.14
N TYR A 267 -16.93 -14.70 35.40
CA TYR A 267 -17.47 -16.07 35.34
C TYR A 267 -16.38 -17.08 34.96
N ASN A 268 -16.08 -18.05 35.85
CA ASN A 268 -15.03 -19.07 35.76
C ASN A 268 -13.55 -18.59 35.78
N ASP A 269 -13.26 -17.31 36.04
CA ASP A 269 -11.90 -16.79 36.25
C ASP A 269 -11.53 -16.79 37.74
N PHE A 270 -11.21 -17.98 38.25
CA PHE A 270 -10.80 -18.17 39.64
C PHE A 270 -9.35 -17.78 39.84
N TYR A 271 -9.09 -16.95 40.85
CA TYR A 271 -7.74 -16.50 41.21
C TYR A 271 -7.34 -16.89 42.64
N VAL A 272 -8.29 -17.42 43.43
CA VAL A 272 -8.01 -17.95 44.76
C VAL A 272 -9.02 -19.02 45.15
N GLY A 273 -8.61 -19.89 46.06
CA GLY A 273 -9.45 -20.96 46.61
C GLY A 273 -9.23 -22.29 45.92
N SER A 274 -10.12 -23.25 46.20
CA SER A 274 -9.98 -24.60 45.63
C SER A 274 -11.31 -25.27 45.31
N LEU A 275 -11.25 -26.20 44.36
CA LEU A 275 -12.35 -27.09 43.98
C LEU A 275 -11.89 -28.54 44.13
N SER A 276 -12.53 -29.29 45.03
CA SER A 276 -12.24 -30.69 45.32
C SER A 276 -13.25 -31.62 44.66
N PHE A 277 -12.75 -32.73 44.14
CA PHE A 277 -13.46 -33.83 43.52
C PHE A 277 -13.12 -35.11 44.28
N LYS A 278 -14.13 -35.75 44.89
CA LYS A 278 -13.94 -36.94 45.72
C LYS A 278 -14.73 -38.12 45.17
N ALA A 279 -14.05 -39.21 44.80
CA ALA A 279 -14.67 -40.46 44.38
C ALA A 279 -13.89 -41.68 44.92
N ASP A 280 -13.12 -42.39 44.08
CA ASP A 280 -12.19 -43.45 44.52
C ASP A 280 -10.93 -42.87 45.19
N THR A 281 -10.46 -41.73 44.68
CA THR A 281 -9.41 -40.89 45.27
C THR A 281 -9.95 -39.46 45.48
N GLU A 282 -9.08 -38.51 45.87
CA GLU A 282 -9.40 -37.09 45.91
C GLU A 282 -8.49 -36.28 44.98
N ILE A 283 -9.09 -35.39 44.19
CA ILE A 283 -8.38 -34.46 43.32
C ILE A 283 -8.82 -33.04 43.65
N GLN A 284 -7.86 -32.14 43.84
CA GLN A 284 -8.11 -30.75 44.15
C GLN A 284 -7.45 -29.83 43.13
N LEU A 285 -8.22 -28.87 42.62
CA LEU A 285 -7.73 -27.76 41.82
C LEU A 285 -7.55 -26.55 42.74
N SER A 286 -6.32 -26.08 42.93
CA SER A 286 -5.99 -24.92 43.77
C SER A 286 -5.61 -23.73 42.90
N PHE A 287 -6.34 -22.61 43.00
CA PHE A 287 -6.16 -21.44 42.13
C PHE A 287 -5.27 -20.36 42.76
N SER A 288 -4.43 -19.71 41.95
CA SER A 288 -3.67 -18.49 42.26
C SER A 288 -3.86 -17.43 41.15
N ASP A 289 -3.27 -16.25 41.30
CA ASP A 289 -3.33 -15.19 40.28
C ASP A 289 -2.57 -15.57 38.99
N GLU A 290 -1.55 -16.42 39.08
CA GLU A 290 -0.60 -16.73 37.99
C GLU A 290 -0.84 -18.11 37.34
N PHE A 291 -1.27 -19.10 38.12
CA PHE A 291 -1.49 -20.48 37.66
C PHE A 291 -2.54 -21.19 38.53
N PHE A 292 -2.88 -22.43 38.20
CA PHE A 292 -3.57 -23.31 39.15
C PHE A 292 -2.80 -24.62 39.31
N THR A 293 -2.91 -25.22 40.49
CA THR A 293 -2.24 -26.47 40.83
C THR A 293 -3.25 -27.61 40.81
N TYR A 294 -2.98 -28.63 40.01
CA TYR A 294 -3.69 -29.89 40.03
C TYR A 294 -3.06 -30.79 41.09
N LYS A 295 -3.83 -31.21 42.10
CA LYS A 295 -3.34 -32.03 43.22
C LYS A 295 -4.11 -33.34 43.31
N LYS A 296 -3.41 -34.46 43.53
CA LYS A 296 -4.01 -35.78 43.66
C LYS A 296 -3.55 -36.43 44.97
N ASP A 297 -4.53 -36.84 45.77
CA ASP A 297 -4.41 -37.67 46.96
C ASP A 297 -4.51 -39.14 46.49
N LEU A 298 -3.43 -39.91 46.61
CA LEU A 298 -3.33 -41.28 46.12
C LEU A 298 -3.87 -42.32 47.11
N ASP A 299 -3.77 -42.06 48.42
CA ASP A 299 -4.06 -43.04 49.47
C ASP A 299 -5.33 -42.73 50.29
N GLY A 300 -5.93 -41.57 50.05
CA GLY A 300 -7.19 -41.13 50.63
C GLY A 300 -7.05 -40.66 52.09
N ASP A 301 -5.84 -40.35 52.55
CA ASP A 301 -5.59 -39.90 53.92
C ASP A 301 -5.87 -38.40 54.15
N GLY A 302 -6.13 -37.64 53.07
CA GLY A 302 -6.37 -36.20 53.09
C GLY A 302 -5.13 -35.34 52.84
N SER A 303 -3.97 -35.96 52.58
CA SER A 303 -2.75 -35.34 52.07
C SER A 303 -2.68 -35.50 50.55
N PHE A 304 -1.95 -34.61 49.86
CA PHE A 304 -1.78 -34.71 48.41
C PHE A 304 -0.33 -35.08 48.11
N GLU A 305 -0.09 -36.24 47.49
CA GLU A 305 1.26 -36.75 47.20
C GLU A 305 1.77 -36.28 45.84
N LEU A 306 0.86 -36.10 44.89
CA LEU A 306 1.18 -35.76 43.50
C LEU A 306 0.53 -34.45 43.08
N GLY A 307 1.22 -33.69 42.23
CA GLY A 307 0.63 -32.53 41.58
C GLY A 307 1.42 -32.02 40.39
N THR A 308 0.88 -30.98 39.77
CA THR A 308 1.55 -30.19 38.74
C THR A 308 0.93 -28.80 38.63
N HIS A 309 1.70 -27.83 38.14
CA HIS A 309 1.23 -26.49 37.85
C HIS A 309 0.76 -26.38 36.40
N LEU A 310 -0.37 -25.71 36.20
CA LEU A 310 -1.02 -25.55 34.91
C LEU A 310 -1.33 -24.07 34.68
N SER A 311 -1.17 -23.60 33.44
CA SER A 311 -1.41 -22.20 33.09
C SER A 311 -2.84 -21.77 33.36
N LYS A 312 -2.99 -20.49 33.72
CA LYS A 312 -4.30 -19.87 33.92
C LYS A 312 -4.92 -19.52 32.56
N LEU A 313 -5.61 -20.48 31.94
CA LEU A 313 -6.52 -20.20 30.83
C LEU A 313 -7.79 -19.54 31.37
N SER A 314 -8.41 -18.66 30.58
CA SER A 314 -9.79 -18.21 30.79
C SER A 314 -10.75 -19.42 30.84
N GLY A 315 -10.93 -19.98 32.05
CA GLY A 315 -11.54 -21.29 32.28
C GLY A 315 -10.55 -22.46 32.25
N PHE A 316 -10.10 -22.91 33.43
CA PHE A 316 -9.16 -24.04 33.62
C PHE A 316 -9.56 -25.36 32.94
N GLN A 317 -10.84 -25.51 32.59
CA GLN A 317 -11.44 -26.67 31.93
C GLN A 317 -10.80 -26.98 30.57
N PHE A 318 -10.23 -25.98 29.89
CA PHE A 318 -9.51 -26.14 28.63
C PHE A 318 -8.15 -26.81 28.80
N VAL A 319 -7.40 -26.48 29.86
CA VAL A 319 -6.09 -27.13 30.12
C VAL A 319 -6.27 -28.62 30.39
N LEU A 320 -7.37 -28.99 31.05
CA LEU A 320 -7.73 -30.39 31.34
C LEU A 320 -8.20 -31.19 30.10
N MET A 321 -8.01 -30.68 28.87
CA MET A 321 -8.20 -31.42 27.62
C MET A 321 -6.99 -32.27 27.22
N GLN A 322 -5.82 -32.00 27.81
CA GLN A 322 -4.58 -32.72 27.56
C GLN A 322 -4.28 -33.67 28.73
N PRO A 323 -3.55 -34.78 28.50
CA PRO A 323 -2.99 -35.58 29.59
C PRO A 323 -2.16 -34.71 30.54
N VAL A 324 -2.35 -34.90 31.84
CA VAL A 324 -1.64 -34.14 32.88
C VAL A 324 -0.59 -35.03 33.52
N ASP A 325 0.69 -34.71 33.29
CA ASP A 325 1.80 -35.38 33.97
C ASP A 325 1.90 -34.89 35.42
N LEU A 326 1.96 -35.83 36.37
CA LEU A 326 1.99 -35.53 37.80
C LEU A 326 3.34 -35.90 38.41
N TYR A 327 3.83 -35.01 39.26
CA TYR A 327 5.12 -35.16 39.94
C TYR A 327 4.93 -35.20 41.46
N PRO A 328 5.84 -35.84 42.21
CA PRO A 328 5.89 -35.72 43.67
C PRO A 328 5.92 -34.26 44.10
N PHE A 329 5.11 -33.90 45.11
CA PHE A 329 4.93 -32.51 45.52
C PHE A 329 6.23 -31.86 46.05
N ASP A 330 7.18 -32.65 46.53
CA ASP A 330 8.50 -32.23 46.99
C ASP A 330 9.47 -31.88 45.85
N LEU A 331 9.10 -32.14 44.59
CA LEU A 331 9.87 -31.83 43.40
C LEU A 331 9.27 -30.70 42.54
N LEU A 332 8.15 -30.10 42.94
CA LEU A 332 7.53 -29.00 42.20
C LEU A 332 8.22 -27.66 42.51
N THR A 333 8.80 -27.04 41.49
CA THR A 333 9.23 -25.62 41.47
C THR A 333 8.10 -24.74 40.91
N GLN A 334 8.23 -23.41 40.98
CA GLN A 334 7.26 -22.54 40.32
C GLN A 334 7.49 -22.62 38.81
N PRO A 335 6.44 -22.76 37.99
CA PRO A 335 6.63 -22.84 36.54
C PRO A 335 6.78 -21.43 35.94
N PRO A 336 7.31 -21.33 34.71
CA PRO A 336 7.19 -20.12 33.91
C PRO A 336 5.72 -19.87 33.56
N ALA A 337 5.36 -18.61 33.38
CA ALA A 337 4.00 -18.18 33.07
C ALA A 337 3.99 -17.27 31.83
N PHE A 338 2.92 -17.35 31.04
CA PHE A 338 2.60 -16.37 30.00
C PHE A 338 1.58 -15.37 30.53
N THR A 339 1.67 -14.11 30.10
CA THR A 339 0.68 -13.06 30.41
C THR A 339 -0.41 -12.90 29.34
N GLY A 340 -0.30 -13.62 28.20
CA GLY A 340 -1.27 -13.55 27.08
C GLY A 340 -1.06 -14.59 25.97
N THR A 341 -1.60 -14.33 24.77
CA THR A 341 -1.51 -15.18 23.57
C THR A 341 -0.52 -14.65 22.53
N PRO A 342 -0.03 -15.50 21.60
CA PRO A 342 0.71 -15.01 20.44
C PRO A 342 -0.17 -14.14 19.56
N THR A 343 0.33 -12.96 19.17
CA THR A 343 -0.39 -11.99 18.35
C THR A 343 0.18 -11.93 16.94
N GLN A 344 -0.71 -11.85 15.95
CA GLN A 344 -0.34 -11.63 14.56
C GLN A 344 0.37 -10.27 14.42
N SER A 345 1.60 -10.30 13.89
CA SER A 345 2.43 -9.09 13.73
C SER A 345 2.25 -8.40 12.37
N SER A 346 1.86 -9.15 11.34
CA SER A 346 1.72 -8.65 9.96
C SER A 346 0.25 -8.47 9.59
N TYR A 347 -0.09 -7.35 8.94
CA TYR A 347 -1.40 -7.12 8.34
C TYR A 347 -1.38 -7.58 6.88
N ASP A 348 -2.54 -7.98 6.33
CA ASP A 348 -2.71 -8.49 4.95
C ASP A 348 -1.94 -9.78 4.60
N LEU A 349 -2.16 -10.82 5.40
CA LEU A 349 -1.64 -12.15 5.11
C LEU A 349 -2.40 -12.82 3.97
N ASN A 350 -1.69 -13.40 3.01
CA ASN A 350 -2.21 -14.30 1.97
C ASN A 350 -1.26 -15.52 1.82
N THR A 351 -1.55 -16.39 0.85
CA THR A 351 -0.81 -17.64 0.62
C THR A 351 0.67 -17.42 0.31
N GLU A 352 1.04 -16.29 -0.26
CA GLU A 352 2.41 -15.97 -0.67
C GLU A 352 3.23 -15.28 0.42
N THR A 353 2.58 -14.87 1.52
CA THR A 353 3.25 -14.16 2.63
C THR A 353 3.63 -15.11 3.78
N PRO A 354 4.82 -14.98 4.38
CA PRO A 354 5.14 -15.69 5.61
C PRO A 354 4.31 -15.13 6.79
N ILE A 355 3.83 -16.01 7.67
CA ILE A 355 3.04 -15.61 8.83
C ILE A 355 3.97 -15.44 10.04
N VAL A 356 4.08 -14.22 10.56
CA VAL A 356 4.90 -13.91 11.74
C VAL A 356 4.03 -13.54 12.93
N VAL A 357 4.33 -14.14 14.09
CA VAL A 357 3.67 -13.81 15.37
C VAL A 357 4.65 -13.26 16.40
N GLU A 358 4.14 -12.38 17.24
CA GLU A 358 4.80 -11.92 18.45
C GLU A 358 4.37 -12.79 19.63
N SER A 359 5.32 -13.18 20.48
CA SER A 359 4.99 -13.87 21.74
C SER A 359 4.42 -12.87 22.74
N SER A 360 3.47 -13.32 23.56
CA SER A 360 3.17 -12.65 24.82
C SER A 360 4.36 -12.68 25.77
N GLU A 361 4.41 -11.72 26.71
CA GLU A 361 5.41 -11.70 27.76
C GLU A 361 5.33 -12.98 28.59
N PHE A 362 6.49 -13.49 28.95
CA PHE A 362 6.61 -14.65 29.82
C PHE A 362 7.66 -14.38 30.90
N SER A 363 7.45 -14.94 32.07
CA SER A 363 8.35 -14.79 33.20
C SER A 363 8.35 -16.07 34.04
N ASP A 364 9.41 -16.23 34.82
CA ASP A 364 9.52 -17.29 35.79
C ASP A 364 10.00 -16.67 37.11
N PRO A 365 9.27 -16.85 38.22
CA PRO A 365 9.65 -16.31 39.53
C PRO A 365 10.94 -16.88 40.12
N ASP A 366 11.35 -18.10 39.73
CA ASP A 366 12.52 -18.79 40.27
C ASP A 366 13.60 -19.16 39.22
N THR A 367 13.31 -18.97 37.93
CA THR A 367 14.27 -19.09 36.82
C THR A 367 14.58 -17.75 36.15
N PRO A 368 15.87 -17.32 36.07
CA PRO A 368 16.24 -16.12 35.33
C PRO A 368 15.85 -16.17 33.85
N ALA A 369 15.44 -15.04 33.29
CA ALA A 369 14.90 -14.95 31.92
C ALA A 369 15.85 -15.50 30.85
N GLU A 370 17.17 -15.35 31.03
CA GLU A 370 18.19 -15.88 30.13
C GLU A 370 18.24 -17.42 30.04
N ASN A 371 17.65 -18.12 31.01
CA ASN A 371 17.59 -19.58 31.05
C ASN A 371 16.26 -20.14 30.53
N LEU A 372 15.29 -19.27 30.17
CA LEU A 372 14.00 -19.67 29.61
C LEU A 372 14.11 -19.92 28.11
N GLN A 373 13.58 -21.05 27.64
CA GLN A 373 13.57 -21.42 26.22
C GLN A 373 12.17 -21.25 25.64
N LEU A 374 12.04 -20.36 24.64
CA LEU A 374 10.80 -20.14 23.91
C LEU A 374 10.79 -20.93 22.59
N SER A 375 9.68 -21.61 22.29
CA SER A 375 9.43 -22.29 21.02
C SER A 375 7.94 -22.18 20.64
N TYR A 376 7.58 -22.61 19.43
CA TYR A 376 6.22 -22.50 18.90
C TYR A 376 5.69 -23.83 18.37
N ARG A 377 4.36 -23.95 18.33
CA ARG A 377 3.64 -25.07 17.71
C ARG A 377 2.58 -24.53 16.76
N TRP A 378 2.79 -24.71 15.47
CA TRP A 378 1.87 -24.30 14.41
C TRP A 378 0.93 -25.42 14.00
N TYR A 379 -0.31 -25.06 13.67
CA TYR A 379 -1.32 -25.98 13.22
C TYR A 379 -2.08 -25.41 12.03
N ILE A 380 -2.35 -26.26 11.05
CA ILE A 380 -3.16 -25.97 9.87
C ILE A 380 -4.26 -27.01 9.82
N ASN A 381 -5.52 -26.59 9.79
CA ASN A 381 -6.71 -27.46 9.76
C ASN A 381 -6.71 -28.53 10.88
N GLY A 382 -6.14 -28.18 12.03
CA GLY A 382 -6.04 -29.05 13.21
C GLY A 382 -4.85 -30.01 13.23
N GLU A 383 -4.04 -30.07 12.18
CA GLU A 383 -2.82 -30.88 12.13
C GLU A 383 -1.58 -30.06 12.46
N MET A 384 -0.65 -30.61 13.26
CA MET A 384 0.59 -29.92 13.65
C MET A 384 1.57 -29.89 12.48
N VAL A 385 2.12 -28.70 12.19
CA VAL A 385 3.14 -28.52 11.16
C VAL A 385 4.51 -28.93 11.72
N ALA A 386 5.01 -30.08 11.28
CA ALA A 386 6.29 -30.61 11.75
C ALA A 386 7.46 -29.68 11.36
N GLY A 387 8.32 -29.36 12.33
CA GLY A 387 9.53 -28.54 12.11
C GLY A 387 9.32 -27.02 12.17
N ALA A 388 8.07 -26.54 12.20
CA ALA A 388 7.76 -25.14 12.42
C ALA A 388 7.78 -24.82 13.92
N THR A 389 8.97 -24.56 14.48
CA THR A 389 9.16 -24.30 15.93
C THR A 389 9.51 -22.85 16.25
N THR A 390 9.65 -21.99 15.25
CA THR A 390 9.94 -20.56 15.36
C THR A 390 8.65 -19.74 15.34
N ASN A 391 8.77 -18.43 15.61
CA ASN A 391 7.64 -17.49 15.56
C ASN A 391 7.17 -17.15 14.13
N THR A 392 7.63 -17.89 13.13
CA THR A 392 7.33 -17.67 11.71
C THR A 392 6.91 -18.99 11.06
N LEU A 393 5.76 -18.98 10.39
CA LEU A 393 5.36 -20.01 9.43
C LEU A 393 5.75 -19.53 8.02
N PRO A 394 6.51 -20.31 7.24
CA PRO A 394 6.90 -19.93 5.88
C PRO A 394 5.70 -19.72 4.95
N ALA A 395 5.89 -18.91 3.90
CA ALA A 395 4.92 -18.74 2.82
C ALA A 395 4.58 -20.08 2.12
N TYR A 396 3.43 -20.13 1.45
CA TYR A 396 2.89 -21.29 0.71
C TYR A 396 2.57 -22.53 1.56
N MET A 397 2.60 -22.42 2.89
CA MET A 397 2.26 -23.51 3.81
C MET A 397 0.77 -23.60 4.09
N ALA A 398 0.07 -22.46 4.12
CA ALA A 398 -1.36 -22.34 4.33
C ALA A 398 -1.96 -21.50 3.20
N ALA A 399 -3.23 -21.78 2.86
CA ALA A 399 -3.95 -21.08 1.81
C ALA A 399 -5.24 -20.41 2.32
N TYR A 400 -5.84 -19.55 1.49
CA TYR A 400 -7.15 -18.98 1.80
C TYR A 400 -8.19 -20.09 2.09
N GLY A 401 -8.86 -19.98 3.24
CA GLY A 401 -9.82 -20.96 3.72
C GLY A 401 -9.28 -21.98 4.74
N ASP A 402 -7.97 -22.04 4.95
CA ASP A 402 -7.37 -22.86 6.00
C ASP A 402 -7.61 -22.27 7.41
N GLU A 403 -7.79 -23.14 8.42
CA GLU A 403 -7.74 -22.75 9.83
C GLU A 403 -6.28 -22.77 10.32
N VAL A 404 -5.65 -21.59 10.45
CA VAL A 404 -4.27 -21.46 10.95
C VAL A 404 -4.26 -20.99 12.40
N LYS A 405 -3.56 -21.73 13.27
CA LYS A 405 -3.41 -21.37 14.69
C LYS A 405 -2.05 -21.75 15.26
N VAL A 406 -1.61 -21.03 16.29
CA VAL A 406 -0.27 -21.18 16.90
C VAL A 406 -0.31 -21.10 18.42
N GLN A 407 0.60 -21.82 19.09
CA GLN A 407 0.89 -21.67 20.51
C GLN A 407 2.38 -21.42 20.74
N ALA A 408 2.70 -20.60 21.73
CA ALA A 408 4.04 -20.48 22.28
C ALA A 408 4.25 -21.48 23.43
N VAL A 409 5.49 -21.93 23.61
CA VAL A 409 5.90 -22.90 24.63
C VAL A 409 7.14 -22.35 25.30
N VAL A 410 7.07 -22.13 26.61
CA VAL A 410 8.21 -21.73 27.44
C VAL A 410 8.66 -22.89 28.31
N PHE A 411 9.97 -23.12 28.38
CA PHE A 411 10.59 -24.20 29.14
C PHE A 411 11.70 -23.65 30.04
N ASP A 412 11.66 -24.00 31.33
CA ASP A 412 12.59 -23.52 32.37
C ASP A 412 13.77 -24.49 32.66
N GLY A 413 13.79 -25.68 32.03
CA GLY A 413 14.73 -26.77 32.33
C GLY A 413 14.14 -27.96 33.08
N THR A 414 12.96 -27.79 33.66
CA THR A 414 12.24 -28.72 34.56
C THR A 414 10.76 -28.84 34.19
N SER A 415 10.11 -27.73 33.84
CA SER A 415 8.69 -27.65 33.50
C SER A 415 8.48 -26.85 32.22
N SER A 416 7.41 -27.18 31.48
CA SER A 416 7.02 -26.46 30.27
C SER A 416 5.58 -25.98 30.37
N ILE A 417 5.35 -24.72 30.04
CA ILE A 417 4.01 -24.13 29.96
C ILE A 417 3.73 -23.69 28.52
N VAL A 418 2.48 -23.87 28.09
CA VAL A 418 1.98 -23.45 26.78
C VAL A 418 1.07 -22.24 26.92
N SER A 419 1.14 -21.32 25.96
CA SER A 419 0.25 -20.17 25.85
C SER A 419 -1.14 -20.58 25.36
N GLU A 420 -2.10 -19.64 25.39
CA GLU A 420 -3.34 -19.81 24.61
C GLU A 420 -3.08 -19.64 23.09
N TRP A 421 -4.08 -19.98 22.28
CA TRP A 421 -4.01 -20.00 20.82
C TRP A 421 -4.01 -18.58 20.23
N GLY A 422 -3.05 -18.30 19.34
CA GLY A 422 -3.18 -17.25 18.33
C GLY A 422 -3.91 -17.80 17.10
N TYR A 423 -4.92 -17.10 16.60
CA TYR A 423 -5.66 -17.45 15.39
C TYR A 423 -5.27 -16.49 14.27
N ILE A 424 -5.03 -17.04 13.07
CA ILE A 424 -4.57 -16.28 11.92
C ILE A 424 -5.57 -16.42 10.78
N SER A 425 -5.95 -15.30 10.18
CA SER A 425 -6.81 -15.25 9.00
C SER A 425 -5.99 -14.90 7.76
N LEU A 426 -6.19 -15.65 6.67
CA LEU A 426 -5.61 -15.36 5.37
C LEU A 426 -6.65 -14.70 4.46
N ASN A 427 -6.20 -13.79 3.61
CA ASN A 427 -6.96 -13.19 2.51
C ASN A 427 -6.80 -14.03 1.24
N ASP A 428 -7.81 -13.99 0.37
CA ASP A 428 -7.84 -14.64 -0.93
C ASP A 428 -6.80 -14.02 -1.88
N THR A 429 -5.94 -14.85 -2.49
CA THR A 429 -4.89 -14.41 -3.41
C THR A 429 -5.47 -14.34 -4.82
N LYS A 430 -5.40 -13.17 -5.45
CA LYS A 430 -5.96 -13.01 -6.80
C LYS A 430 -5.24 -13.93 -7.81
N PRO A 431 -5.96 -14.56 -8.75
CA PRO A 431 -5.34 -15.30 -9.84
C PRO A 431 -4.40 -14.42 -10.68
N VAL A 432 -3.34 -15.02 -11.20
CA VAL A 432 -2.35 -14.35 -12.06
C VAL A 432 -2.27 -15.01 -13.43
N ILE A 433 -1.86 -14.26 -14.45
CA ILE A 433 -1.62 -14.87 -15.77
C ILE A 433 -0.32 -15.66 -15.72
N LYS A 434 -0.40 -16.93 -16.07
CA LYS A 434 0.74 -17.81 -16.29
C LYS A 434 0.93 -18.01 -17.78
N THR A 435 2.16 -17.79 -18.24
CA THR A 435 2.56 -17.99 -19.63
C THR A 435 3.47 -19.21 -19.80
N ASP A 436 3.33 -19.90 -20.92
CA ASP A 436 4.19 -21.02 -21.33
C ASP A 436 4.88 -20.67 -22.66
N ASN A 437 6.21 -20.82 -22.74
CA ASN A 437 7.03 -20.52 -23.92
C ASN A 437 7.10 -19.03 -24.35
N LEU A 438 6.81 -18.09 -23.46
CA LEU A 438 7.14 -16.67 -23.72
C LEU A 438 8.66 -16.45 -23.54
N PRO A 439 9.39 -15.94 -24.55
CA PRO A 439 10.81 -15.66 -24.43
C PRO A 439 11.13 -14.59 -23.38
N ALA A 440 12.32 -14.67 -22.76
CA ALA A 440 12.78 -13.68 -21.79
C ALA A 440 13.11 -12.31 -22.40
N GLN A 441 13.43 -12.29 -23.70
CA GLN A 441 13.66 -11.08 -24.49
C GLN A 441 12.90 -11.22 -25.80
N VAL A 442 12.22 -10.15 -26.19
CA VAL A 442 11.44 -10.05 -27.43
C VAL A 442 11.94 -8.85 -28.22
N PHE A 443 12.11 -9.02 -29.53
CA PHE A 443 12.58 -8.00 -30.45
C PHE A 443 11.54 -7.70 -31.54
N ALA A 444 11.62 -6.51 -32.12
CA ALA A 444 10.81 -6.12 -33.27
C ALA A 444 10.92 -7.15 -34.41
N GLY A 445 9.78 -7.54 -34.99
CA GLY A 445 9.68 -8.54 -36.06
C GLY A 445 9.69 -10.01 -35.62
N ASP A 446 9.84 -10.30 -34.32
CA ASP A 446 9.74 -11.69 -33.82
C ASP A 446 8.35 -12.29 -34.08
N GLU A 447 8.31 -13.60 -34.36
CA GLU A 447 7.08 -14.39 -34.39
C GLU A 447 6.94 -15.15 -33.06
N LEU A 448 5.92 -14.79 -32.28
CA LEU A 448 5.69 -15.37 -30.96
C LEU A 448 4.52 -16.35 -30.97
N GLN A 449 4.72 -17.48 -30.28
CA GLN A 449 3.68 -18.43 -29.90
C GLN A 449 3.86 -18.85 -28.45
N PHE A 450 2.92 -18.47 -27.59
CA PHE A 450 2.97 -18.79 -26.15
C PHE A 450 1.60 -19.16 -25.61
N GLY A 451 1.55 -20.05 -24.62
CA GLY A 451 0.32 -20.38 -23.90
C GLY A 451 0.00 -19.33 -22.85
N ALA A 452 -1.27 -19.03 -22.62
CA ALA A 452 -1.75 -18.16 -21.54
C ALA A 452 -2.88 -18.86 -20.76
N SER A 453 -2.81 -18.79 -19.43
CA SER A 453 -3.83 -19.33 -18.51
C SER A 453 -3.88 -18.51 -17.22
N LEU A 454 -4.99 -18.57 -16.48
CA LEU A 454 -5.06 -17.97 -15.13
C LEU A 454 -4.67 -19.02 -14.10
N PHE A 455 -3.65 -18.73 -13.29
CA PHE A 455 -3.20 -19.57 -12.21
C PHE A 455 -3.60 -18.96 -10.87
N ASP A 456 -4.29 -19.74 -10.05
CA ASP A 456 -4.72 -19.39 -8.71
C ASP A 456 -3.93 -20.23 -7.71
N VAL A 457 -3.15 -19.55 -6.85
CA VAL A 457 -2.24 -20.21 -5.90
C VAL A 457 -2.98 -20.84 -4.73
N ASP A 458 -4.16 -20.33 -4.35
CA ASP A 458 -4.97 -20.85 -3.24
C ASP A 458 -5.56 -22.22 -3.57
N THR A 459 -6.01 -22.39 -4.82
CA THR A 459 -6.53 -23.66 -5.32
C THR A 459 -5.49 -24.53 -6.00
N ASN A 460 -4.29 -23.97 -6.25
CA ASN A 460 -3.26 -24.54 -7.12
C ASN A 460 -3.85 -24.97 -8.49
N GLY A 461 -4.77 -24.16 -9.00
CA GLY A 461 -5.58 -24.43 -10.18
C GLY A 461 -5.15 -23.58 -11.38
N SER A 462 -5.44 -24.06 -12.59
CA SER A 462 -5.29 -23.26 -13.81
C SER A 462 -6.58 -23.24 -14.61
N GLU A 463 -6.97 -22.06 -15.09
CA GLU A 463 -8.15 -21.84 -15.91
C GLU A 463 -7.80 -21.36 -17.31
N SER A 464 -8.61 -21.75 -18.30
CA SER A 464 -8.50 -21.25 -19.67
C SER A 464 -9.00 -19.81 -19.78
N VAL A 465 -8.36 -19.03 -20.64
CA VAL A 465 -8.69 -17.63 -20.90
C VAL A 465 -9.22 -17.40 -22.32
N ARG A 466 -9.82 -16.24 -22.53
CA ARG A 466 -9.98 -15.59 -23.84
C ARG A 466 -9.29 -14.23 -23.81
N MET A 467 -8.81 -13.78 -24.96
CA MET A 467 -8.23 -12.45 -25.12
C MET A 467 -9.36 -11.47 -25.46
N GLU A 468 -9.52 -10.44 -24.64
CA GLU A 468 -10.49 -9.37 -24.83
C GLU A 468 -9.93 -8.31 -25.78
N SER A 469 -8.68 -7.92 -25.55
CA SER A 469 -7.92 -6.98 -26.38
C SER A 469 -6.44 -7.34 -26.39
N GLY A 470 -5.72 -6.90 -27.41
CA GLY A 470 -4.29 -7.13 -27.55
C GLY A 470 -3.71 -6.33 -28.72
N PRO A 471 -2.39 -6.38 -28.93
CA PRO A 471 -1.73 -5.65 -30.00
C PRO A 471 -2.24 -6.04 -31.38
N ASP A 472 -2.08 -5.13 -32.34
CA ASP A 472 -2.46 -5.39 -33.74
C ASP A 472 -1.87 -6.71 -34.25
N GLY A 473 -2.74 -7.55 -34.82
CA GLY A 473 -2.38 -8.86 -35.37
C GLY A 473 -2.27 -9.99 -34.34
N ALA A 474 -2.39 -9.73 -33.04
CA ALA A 474 -2.43 -10.78 -32.02
C ALA A 474 -3.75 -11.59 -32.11
N THR A 475 -3.65 -12.90 -31.94
CA THR A 475 -4.80 -13.81 -31.89
C THR A 475 -4.61 -14.86 -30.81
N ILE A 476 -5.71 -15.38 -30.25
CA ILE A 476 -5.70 -16.51 -29.30
C ILE A 476 -6.55 -17.65 -29.83
N SER A 477 -6.03 -18.88 -29.73
CA SER A 477 -6.75 -20.10 -30.07
C SER A 477 -7.63 -20.57 -28.90
N SER A 478 -8.53 -21.54 -29.15
CA SER A 478 -9.43 -22.08 -28.12
C SER A 478 -8.73 -22.84 -26.98
N ASP A 479 -7.48 -23.28 -27.21
CA ASP A 479 -6.61 -23.91 -26.23
C ASP A 479 -5.71 -22.91 -25.47
N GLY A 480 -5.90 -21.61 -25.70
CA GLY A 480 -5.19 -20.55 -24.96
C GLY A 480 -3.81 -20.21 -25.52
N VAL A 481 -3.50 -20.58 -26.77
CA VAL A 481 -2.23 -20.24 -27.42
C VAL A 481 -2.37 -18.91 -28.14
N VAL A 482 -1.56 -17.93 -27.73
CA VAL A 482 -1.43 -16.64 -28.39
C VAL A 482 -0.46 -16.77 -29.55
N SER A 483 -0.83 -16.23 -30.71
CA SER A 483 0.02 -16.07 -31.88
C SER A 483 0.10 -14.59 -32.26
N TRP A 484 1.30 -14.05 -32.33
CA TRP A 484 1.52 -12.62 -32.60
C TRP A 484 2.84 -12.40 -33.35
N THR A 485 2.82 -11.54 -34.36
CA THR A 485 4.04 -11.03 -35.01
C THR A 485 4.28 -9.64 -34.47
N VAL A 486 5.42 -9.46 -33.83
CA VAL A 486 5.81 -8.18 -33.23
C VAL A 486 5.94 -7.13 -34.34
N PRO A 487 5.30 -5.94 -34.21
CA PRO A 487 5.40 -4.88 -35.19
C PRO A 487 6.84 -4.36 -35.35
N SER A 488 7.06 -3.47 -36.30
CA SER A 488 8.37 -2.80 -36.52
C SER A 488 8.29 -1.28 -36.39
N ASP A 489 7.09 -0.71 -36.34
CA ASP A 489 6.79 0.71 -36.19
C ASP A 489 6.75 1.11 -34.71
N PHE A 490 7.94 1.31 -34.14
CA PHE A 490 8.11 1.72 -32.75
C PHE A 490 8.23 3.25 -32.66
N LEU A 491 7.68 3.84 -31.60
CA LEU A 491 7.93 5.24 -31.23
C LEU A 491 9.06 5.37 -30.21
N PHE A 492 9.28 4.32 -29.41
CA PHE A 492 10.33 4.28 -28.39
C PHE A 492 11.25 3.08 -28.62
N PRO A 493 12.53 3.15 -28.24
CA PRO A 493 13.45 2.01 -28.40
C PRO A 493 12.93 0.75 -27.72
N ILE A 494 12.11 0.91 -26.69
CA ILE A 494 11.43 -0.18 -26.01
C ILE A 494 9.98 0.23 -25.75
N GLN A 495 9.06 -0.70 -26.01
CA GLN A 495 7.63 -0.53 -25.72
C GLN A 495 7.11 -1.77 -25.02
N THR A 496 6.19 -1.57 -24.08
CA THR A 496 5.48 -2.65 -23.42
C THR A 496 4.15 -2.86 -24.11
N PHE A 497 3.98 -4.00 -24.75
CA PHE A 497 2.73 -4.41 -25.40
C PHE A 497 1.82 -5.09 -24.40
N GLU A 498 0.53 -4.82 -24.51
CA GLU A 498 -0.45 -5.21 -23.50
C GLU A 498 -1.50 -6.17 -24.06
N PHE A 499 -1.71 -7.28 -23.37
CA PHE A 499 -2.71 -8.30 -23.71
C PHE A 499 -3.70 -8.41 -22.55
N THR A 500 -4.98 -8.16 -22.82
CA THR A 500 -6.03 -8.24 -21.81
C THR A 500 -6.80 -9.54 -21.96
N PHE A 501 -6.94 -10.29 -20.86
CA PHE A 501 -7.60 -11.59 -20.82
C PHE A 501 -8.78 -11.60 -19.85
N LYS A 502 -9.78 -12.43 -20.15
CA LYS A 502 -10.88 -12.79 -19.23
C LYS A 502 -10.92 -14.30 -19.02
N SER A 503 -11.35 -14.73 -17.83
CA SER A 503 -11.63 -16.16 -17.58
C SER A 503 -12.77 -16.64 -18.48
N ASN A 504 -12.68 -17.86 -19.00
CA ASN A 504 -13.79 -18.50 -19.71
C ASN A 504 -14.94 -18.91 -18.77
N ASN A 505 -14.69 -19.00 -17.47
CA ASN A 505 -15.68 -19.40 -16.47
C ASN A 505 -16.41 -18.20 -15.84
N TYR A 506 -15.75 -17.04 -15.78
CA TYR A 506 -16.25 -15.83 -15.10
C TYR A 506 -15.97 -14.58 -15.94
N ASP A 507 -16.95 -13.68 -16.06
CA ASP A 507 -16.88 -12.53 -16.97
C ASP A 507 -16.65 -11.19 -16.25
N TYR A 508 -16.37 -11.21 -14.95
CA TYR A 508 -16.34 -9.99 -14.12
C TYR A 508 -14.96 -9.37 -13.95
N GLN A 509 -13.88 -10.07 -14.34
CA GLN A 509 -12.51 -9.60 -14.12
C GLN A 509 -11.64 -9.75 -15.37
N GLU A 510 -10.90 -8.69 -15.65
CA GLU A 510 -9.86 -8.60 -16.67
C GLU A 510 -8.50 -8.76 -16.02
N TYR A 511 -7.60 -9.43 -16.76
CA TYR A 511 -6.23 -9.69 -16.34
C TYR A 511 -5.29 -9.20 -17.45
N LEU A 512 -4.29 -8.42 -17.06
CA LEU A 512 -3.35 -7.80 -17.99
C LEU A 512 -2.03 -8.57 -18.01
N LEU A 513 -1.56 -8.93 -19.20
CA LEU A 513 -0.20 -9.41 -19.45
C LEU A 513 0.56 -8.32 -20.20
N GLU A 514 1.70 -7.92 -19.65
CA GLU A 514 2.61 -6.95 -20.24
C GLU A 514 3.82 -7.69 -20.84
N VAL A 515 4.15 -7.38 -22.10
CA VAL A 515 5.31 -7.92 -22.81
C VAL A 515 6.20 -6.78 -23.25
N GLU A 516 7.36 -6.61 -22.61
CA GLU A 516 8.36 -5.62 -23.01
C GLU A 516 9.07 -6.08 -24.29
N VAL A 517 9.18 -5.19 -25.27
CA VAL A 517 9.78 -5.47 -26.58
C VAL A 517 10.81 -4.42 -26.94
N ASN A 518 11.96 -4.89 -27.44
CA ASN A 518 13.06 -4.05 -27.91
C ASN A 518 12.91 -3.77 -29.41
N GLY A 519 12.76 -2.50 -29.75
CA GLY A 519 12.80 -1.96 -31.11
C GLY A 519 14.20 -1.48 -31.51
N SER A 520 14.33 -1.03 -32.76
CA SER A 520 15.58 -0.50 -33.31
C SER A 520 15.54 1.01 -33.57
N VAL A 521 14.62 1.73 -32.92
CA VAL A 521 14.48 3.19 -33.05
C VAL A 521 15.39 3.91 -32.06
N GLU A 522 15.76 5.15 -32.36
CA GLU A 522 16.59 5.98 -31.48
C GLU A 522 15.80 6.50 -30.26
N GLU A 523 16.50 6.82 -29.18
CA GLU A 523 15.91 7.46 -28.01
C GLU A 523 15.27 8.81 -28.38
N PRO A 524 14.15 9.20 -27.74
CA PRO A 524 13.57 10.52 -27.96
C PRO A 524 14.55 11.64 -27.62
N ILE A 525 14.52 12.73 -28.39
CA ILE A 525 15.23 13.95 -28.01
C ILE A 525 14.44 14.60 -26.87
N VAL A 526 15.07 14.69 -25.70
CA VAL A 526 14.46 15.29 -24.51
C VAL A 526 15.28 16.48 -24.04
N ARG A 527 14.60 17.58 -23.75
CA ARG A 527 15.19 18.83 -23.27
C ARG A 527 14.38 19.43 -22.14
N SER A 528 15.07 19.99 -21.15
CA SER A 528 14.45 20.61 -19.98
C SER A 528 14.61 22.12 -20.00
N GLY A 529 14.07 22.78 -18.97
CA GLY A 529 14.56 24.08 -18.56
C GLY A 529 15.99 23.97 -18.00
N GLN A 530 16.65 25.11 -17.79
CA GLN A 530 17.91 25.14 -17.06
C GLN A 530 17.63 25.03 -15.55
N TYR A 531 17.77 23.82 -15.01
CA TYR A 531 17.64 23.51 -13.59
C TYR A 531 19.03 23.35 -12.96
N SER A 532 19.24 23.97 -11.80
CA SER A 532 20.44 23.79 -10.99
C SER A 532 20.17 22.87 -9.80
N SER A 533 21.16 22.05 -9.47
CA SER A 533 21.17 21.21 -8.28
C SER A 533 21.14 22.04 -7.00
N PHE A 534 20.49 21.53 -5.96
CA PHE A 534 20.45 22.11 -4.62
C PHE A 534 21.09 21.22 -3.54
N LYS A 535 21.68 20.09 -3.91
CA LYS A 535 22.50 19.25 -3.01
C LYS A 535 23.96 19.25 -3.47
N GLU A 536 24.87 18.99 -2.54
CA GLU A 536 26.30 18.79 -2.85
C GLU A 536 26.52 17.52 -3.69
N ASP A 537 27.70 17.41 -4.32
CA ASP A 537 28.12 16.29 -5.18
C ASP A 537 27.14 15.99 -6.35
N SER A 538 26.42 17.01 -6.81
CA SER A 538 25.37 16.87 -7.83
C SER A 538 25.81 17.34 -9.21
N ILE A 539 27.07 17.78 -9.36
CA ILE A 539 27.68 18.21 -10.60
C ILE A 539 29.03 17.49 -10.77
N VAL A 540 29.23 16.84 -11.91
CA VAL A 540 30.48 16.13 -12.26
C VAL A 540 30.96 16.64 -13.62
N ILE A 541 32.26 16.95 -13.74
CA ILE A 541 32.89 17.42 -14.99
C ILE A 541 33.81 16.30 -15.50
N ASP A 542 33.58 15.82 -16.72
CA ASP A 542 34.40 14.80 -17.39
C ASP A 542 34.00 14.70 -18.88
N ASP A 543 34.69 13.87 -19.65
CA ASP A 543 34.34 13.51 -21.04
C ASP A 543 33.32 12.36 -21.05
N PHE A 544 32.04 12.68 -21.18
CA PHE A 544 30.95 11.70 -21.02
C PHE A 544 30.60 10.96 -22.32
N ASP A 545 30.97 11.49 -23.48
CA ASP A 545 30.69 10.88 -24.78
C ASP A 545 31.93 10.41 -25.55
N GLY A 546 33.12 10.61 -24.97
CA GLY A 546 34.40 10.13 -25.48
C GLY A 546 34.94 10.97 -26.65
N ASP A 547 34.46 12.20 -26.83
CA ASP A 547 34.91 13.10 -27.91
C ASP A 547 36.22 13.83 -27.59
N GLY A 548 36.71 13.69 -26.34
CA GLY A 548 37.92 14.31 -25.83
C GLY A 548 37.74 15.74 -25.31
N LEU A 549 36.49 16.23 -25.23
CA LEU A 549 36.10 17.48 -24.59
C LEU A 549 35.31 17.18 -23.33
N ASN A 550 35.49 18.01 -22.31
CA ASN A 550 34.75 17.90 -21.06
C ASN A 550 33.34 18.50 -21.22
N GLU A 551 32.38 17.80 -20.63
CA GLU A 551 31.04 18.28 -20.31
C GLU A 551 30.85 18.34 -18.79
N PHE A 552 29.68 18.82 -18.37
CA PHE A 552 29.23 18.59 -17.01
C PHE A 552 27.87 17.89 -16.95
N LEU A 553 27.81 16.84 -16.13
CA LEU A 553 26.61 16.13 -15.75
C LEU A 553 26.03 16.78 -14.49
N THR A 554 24.72 17.02 -14.49
CA THR A 554 24.00 17.62 -13.35
C THR A 554 22.63 16.99 -13.15
N THR A 555 22.07 17.17 -11.96
CA THR A 555 20.70 16.75 -11.60
C THR A 555 19.88 17.91 -11.06
N ASP A 556 18.56 17.82 -11.17
CA ASP A 556 17.61 18.67 -10.44
C ASP A 556 17.39 18.22 -8.98
N ASN A 557 18.11 17.17 -8.53
CA ASN A 557 17.93 16.44 -7.27
C ASN A 557 16.53 15.85 -7.04
N GLY A 558 15.69 15.86 -8.08
CA GLY A 558 14.46 15.12 -8.23
C GLY A 558 14.75 13.84 -9.02
N SER A 559 14.24 13.77 -10.25
CA SER A 559 14.43 12.63 -11.16
C SER A 559 15.24 12.98 -12.41
N GLY A 560 15.59 14.26 -12.60
CA GLY A 560 16.25 14.75 -13.80
C GLY A 560 17.76 14.52 -13.78
N LEU A 561 18.29 14.06 -14.91
CA LEU A 561 19.71 13.93 -15.19
C LEU A 561 20.00 14.60 -16.54
N SER A 562 20.99 15.49 -16.59
CA SER A 562 21.27 16.31 -17.78
C SER A 562 22.75 16.52 -17.98
N LEU A 563 23.17 16.53 -19.24
CA LEU A 563 24.53 16.82 -19.66
C LEU A 563 24.56 18.16 -20.39
N TYR A 564 25.54 18.99 -20.06
CA TYR A 564 25.74 20.30 -20.66
C TYR A 564 27.18 20.44 -21.17
N HIS A 565 27.34 21.17 -22.27
CA HIS A 565 28.64 21.49 -22.84
C HIS A 565 28.75 22.99 -23.09
N PHE A 566 29.98 23.49 -23.19
CA PHE A 566 30.23 24.89 -23.52
C PHE A 566 30.40 25.08 -25.02
N GLU A 567 29.64 26.00 -25.61
CA GLU A 567 29.75 26.35 -27.02
C GLU A 567 29.44 27.84 -27.24
N ASN A 568 30.26 28.52 -28.04
CA ASN A 568 30.03 29.90 -28.46
C ASN A 568 29.80 30.89 -27.28
N GLY A 569 30.48 30.67 -26.15
CA GLY A 569 30.35 31.53 -24.96
C GLY A 569 29.14 31.23 -24.07
N LYS A 570 28.47 30.08 -24.24
CA LYS A 570 27.29 29.69 -23.44
C LYS A 570 27.30 28.20 -23.14
N TYR A 571 26.75 27.82 -21.99
CA TYR A 571 26.40 26.42 -21.74
C TYR A 571 25.09 26.05 -22.43
N LYS A 572 25.10 24.92 -23.14
CA LYS A 572 23.96 24.32 -23.84
C LYS A 572 23.73 22.90 -23.33
N GLN A 573 22.46 22.51 -23.22
CA GLN A 573 22.11 21.14 -22.86
C GLN A 573 22.36 20.21 -24.06
N LYS A 574 23.30 19.27 -23.91
CA LYS A 574 23.66 18.26 -24.92
C LYS A 574 22.69 17.08 -24.86
N TRP A 575 22.32 16.67 -23.64
CA TRP A 575 21.52 15.48 -23.39
C TRP A 575 20.71 15.56 -22.08
N MET A 576 19.62 14.81 -22.02
CA MET A 576 18.82 14.59 -20.81
C MET A 576 18.27 13.16 -20.84
N TYR A 577 18.33 12.45 -19.71
CA TYR A 577 17.71 11.13 -19.61
C TYR A 577 16.18 11.24 -19.78
N PRO A 578 15.57 10.50 -20.73
CA PRO A 578 14.17 10.72 -21.12
C PRO A 578 13.13 10.16 -20.15
N TYR A 579 13.52 9.26 -19.25
CA TYR A 579 12.57 8.48 -18.46
C TYR A 579 12.70 8.73 -16.96
N GLN A 580 11.68 8.33 -16.22
CA GLN A 580 11.74 8.28 -14.76
C GLN A 580 12.72 7.20 -14.30
N LEU A 581 13.54 7.52 -13.30
CA LEU A 581 14.46 6.56 -12.71
C LEU A 581 13.70 5.45 -11.95
N PRO A 582 14.26 4.22 -11.90
CA PRO A 582 13.73 3.14 -11.06
C PRO A 582 13.44 3.60 -9.61
N SER A 583 12.35 3.09 -9.03
CA SER A 583 11.87 3.43 -7.67
C SER A 583 11.34 4.87 -7.46
N ASN A 584 11.28 5.72 -8.50
CA ASN A 584 10.71 7.07 -8.45
C ASN A 584 11.17 7.88 -7.22
N SER A 585 12.48 7.91 -6.99
CA SER A 585 13.06 8.45 -5.76
C SER A 585 14.02 9.60 -6.07
N SER A 586 14.11 10.55 -5.14
CA SER A 586 14.93 11.76 -5.34
C SER A 586 16.42 11.43 -5.41
N ILE A 587 17.11 12.00 -6.41
CA ILE A 587 18.57 11.90 -6.56
C ILE A 587 19.26 12.65 -5.41
N GLN A 588 20.17 11.97 -4.72
CA GLN A 588 20.97 12.53 -3.63
C GLN A 588 22.25 13.18 -4.15
N HIS A 589 22.95 12.50 -5.05
CA HIS A 589 24.18 12.94 -5.73
C HIS A 589 24.49 11.98 -6.89
N VAL A 590 25.47 12.33 -7.73
CA VAL A 590 25.92 11.52 -8.88
C VAL A 590 27.44 11.38 -8.87
N GLN A 591 27.96 10.29 -9.43
CA GLN A 591 29.40 10.04 -9.59
C GLN A 591 29.69 9.50 -11.00
N TYR A 592 30.94 9.60 -11.45
CA TYR A 592 31.41 9.03 -12.72
C TYR A 592 32.69 8.22 -12.47
N LEU A 593 32.56 6.90 -12.41
CA LEU A 593 33.56 5.97 -11.89
C LEU A 593 33.64 4.72 -12.77
N ASP A 594 34.83 4.17 -12.94
CA ASP A 594 35.03 2.83 -13.53
C ASP A 594 34.69 1.80 -12.44
N VAL A 595 33.58 1.09 -12.61
CA VAL A 595 33.07 0.16 -11.59
C VAL A 595 33.18 -1.31 -11.98
N ASP A 596 33.59 -1.60 -13.21
CA ASP A 596 33.77 -2.96 -13.72
C ASP A 596 35.20 -3.25 -14.24
N SER A 597 36.12 -2.30 -14.02
CA SER A 597 37.53 -2.37 -14.39
C SER A 597 37.78 -2.49 -15.91
N ASP A 598 36.88 -1.95 -16.74
CA ASP A 598 37.04 -1.94 -18.20
C ASP A 598 37.75 -0.69 -18.76
N LEU A 599 38.17 0.24 -17.88
CA LEU A 599 38.77 1.56 -18.16
C LEU A 599 37.80 2.61 -18.72
N LYS A 600 36.54 2.27 -18.93
CA LYS A 600 35.47 3.23 -19.11
C LYS A 600 34.83 3.49 -17.75
N LYS A 601 34.22 4.66 -17.65
CA LYS A 601 33.54 5.07 -16.43
C LYS A 601 32.05 5.02 -16.70
N GLU A 602 31.31 4.66 -15.68
CA GLU A 602 29.86 4.59 -15.66
C GLU A 602 29.29 5.71 -14.79
N ILE A 603 28.08 6.15 -15.11
CA ILE A 603 27.37 7.13 -14.31
C ILE A 603 26.67 6.41 -13.15
N ILE A 604 27.08 6.74 -11.93
CA ILE A 604 26.47 6.20 -10.71
C ILE A 604 25.48 7.21 -10.16
N ILE A 605 24.23 6.78 -10.00
CA ILE A 605 23.13 7.63 -9.52
C ILE A 605 22.69 7.12 -8.15
N VAL A 606 22.98 7.90 -7.11
CA VAL A 606 22.54 7.58 -5.75
C VAL A 606 21.23 8.29 -5.48
N THR A 607 20.15 7.54 -5.31
CA THR A 607 18.83 8.05 -4.96
C THR A 607 18.55 7.86 -3.48
N SER A 608 17.43 8.40 -2.97
CA SER A 608 17.03 8.16 -1.58
C SER A 608 16.68 6.70 -1.28
N LYS A 609 16.51 5.83 -2.29
CA LYS A 609 16.06 4.44 -2.13
C LYS A 609 16.93 3.40 -2.83
N SER A 610 17.84 3.80 -3.70
CA SER A 610 18.64 2.88 -4.49
C SER A 610 19.94 3.50 -4.98
N ILE A 611 20.90 2.64 -5.32
CA ILE A 611 22.07 2.99 -6.14
C ILE A 611 21.84 2.40 -7.52
N LEU A 612 21.98 3.22 -8.55
CA LEU A 612 21.80 2.85 -9.95
C LEU A 612 23.10 3.05 -10.73
N VAL A 613 23.26 2.23 -11.78
CA VAL A 613 24.36 2.35 -12.74
C VAL A 613 23.79 2.60 -14.12
N LEU A 614 24.30 3.62 -14.79
CA LEU A 614 24.03 3.91 -16.18
C LEU A 614 25.34 3.74 -16.97
N GLU A 615 25.39 2.72 -17.82
CA GLU A 615 26.60 2.29 -18.54
C GLU A 615 27.04 3.33 -19.59
N ASP A 616 26.08 3.92 -20.30
CA ASP A 616 26.27 5.01 -21.23
C ASP A 616 24.98 5.85 -21.39
N LEU A 617 25.06 6.97 -22.12
CA LEU A 617 23.94 7.92 -22.32
C LEU A 617 22.75 7.35 -23.10
N SER A 618 22.90 6.18 -23.74
CA SER A 618 21.84 5.45 -24.46
C SER A 618 21.30 4.24 -23.69
N SER A 619 21.96 3.86 -22.59
CA SER A 619 21.59 2.72 -21.76
C SER A 619 20.47 3.06 -20.77
N ARG A 620 19.95 2.03 -20.10
CA ARG A 620 18.97 2.17 -19.01
C ARG A 620 19.66 2.02 -17.66
N PRO A 621 19.30 2.84 -16.66
CA PRO A 621 19.81 2.67 -15.29
C PRO A 621 19.42 1.31 -14.73
N LYS A 622 20.43 0.53 -14.32
CA LYS A 622 20.27 -0.75 -13.63
C LYS A 622 20.31 -0.52 -12.12
N VAL A 623 19.34 -1.08 -11.40
CA VAL A 623 19.37 -1.05 -9.92
C VAL A 623 20.40 -2.05 -9.44
N VAL A 624 21.49 -1.58 -8.82
CA VAL A 624 22.51 -2.45 -8.20
C VAL A 624 22.26 -2.66 -6.71
N PHE A 625 21.71 -1.66 -6.05
CA PHE A 625 21.34 -1.74 -4.63
C PHE A 625 19.97 -1.10 -4.40
N LYS A 626 19.09 -1.81 -3.67
CA LYS A 626 17.81 -1.28 -3.18
C LYS A 626 17.87 -1.18 -1.66
N ALA A 627 17.82 0.04 -1.14
CA ALA A 627 18.00 0.28 0.28
C ALA A 627 16.73 -0.02 1.08
N PRO A 628 16.84 -0.71 2.23
CA PRO A 628 15.73 -0.88 3.15
C PRO A 628 15.37 0.44 3.86
N GLN A 629 16.35 1.34 4.02
CA GLN A 629 16.21 2.65 4.67
C GLN A 629 16.50 3.78 3.67
N ASN A 630 16.25 5.04 4.04
CA ASN A 630 16.53 6.15 3.13
C ASN A 630 18.04 6.42 3.06
N ILE A 631 18.61 6.39 1.86
CA ILE A 631 20.01 6.77 1.64
C ILE A 631 20.11 8.30 1.71
N LEU A 632 21.05 8.78 2.52
CA LEU A 632 21.42 10.20 2.60
C LEU A 632 22.61 10.49 1.67
N ARG A 633 23.66 9.67 1.77
CA ARG A 633 24.91 9.77 1.02
C ARG A 633 25.55 8.40 0.84
N ALA A 634 26.42 8.31 -0.16
CA ALA A 634 27.30 7.17 -0.37
C ALA A 634 28.67 7.68 -0.81
N ALA A 635 29.73 6.92 -0.51
CA ALA A 635 31.06 7.14 -1.06
C ALA A 635 31.63 5.82 -1.56
N PHE A 636 32.54 5.94 -2.51
CA PHE A 636 33.08 4.84 -3.29
C PHE A 636 34.61 4.96 -3.30
N ALA A 637 35.32 3.89 -2.96
CA ALA A 637 36.77 3.80 -3.08
C ALA A 637 37.18 2.33 -3.08
N ASP A 638 38.24 2.00 -3.83
CA ASP A 638 38.97 0.74 -3.67
C ASP A 638 39.88 0.91 -2.44
N THR A 639 39.50 0.27 -1.33
CA THR A 639 40.15 0.47 -0.03
C THR A 639 41.24 -0.54 0.29
N ASP A 640 41.25 -1.69 -0.38
CA ASP A 640 42.24 -2.76 -0.16
C ASP A 640 43.12 -3.06 -1.40
N ALA A 641 42.95 -2.29 -2.47
CA ALA A 641 43.67 -2.36 -3.73
C ALA A 641 43.47 -3.69 -4.50
N ASP A 642 42.29 -4.29 -4.37
CA ASP A 642 41.92 -5.50 -5.11
C ASP A 642 41.26 -5.23 -6.47
N GLY A 643 40.94 -3.97 -6.75
CA GLY A 643 40.29 -3.50 -7.98
C GLY A 643 38.75 -3.48 -7.92
N GLU A 644 38.15 -3.92 -6.82
CA GLU A 644 36.73 -3.72 -6.52
C GLU A 644 36.54 -2.45 -5.66
N LEU A 645 35.41 -1.77 -5.83
CA LEU A 645 35.08 -0.61 -5.00
C LEU A 645 34.32 -1.03 -3.74
N GLU A 646 34.71 -0.51 -2.59
CA GLU A 646 33.88 -0.50 -1.39
C GLU A 646 32.92 0.70 -1.37
N VAL A 647 31.68 0.41 -1.01
CA VAL A 647 30.57 1.37 -0.94
C VAL A 647 30.17 1.60 0.50
N ALA A 648 30.48 2.78 1.02
CA ALA A 648 30.01 3.26 2.31
C ALA A 648 28.68 3.99 2.13
N ILE A 649 27.60 3.50 2.74
CA ILE A 649 26.24 4.04 2.61
C ILE A 649 25.80 4.62 3.96
N LEU A 650 25.57 5.94 3.99
CA LEU A 650 24.96 6.64 5.12
C LEU A 650 23.45 6.70 4.90
N HIS A 651 22.68 6.13 5.81
CA HIS A 651 21.23 5.97 5.69
C HIS A 651 20.52 6.29 7.00
N TYR A 652 19.20 6.48 6.95
CA TYR A 652 18.38 6.80 8.11
C TYR A 652 16.94 6.29 8.00
N GLU A 653 16.30 6.11 9.15
CA GLU A 653 14.87 5.84 9.26
C GLU A 653 14.09 7.15 9.39
N TRP A 654 12.99 7.27 8.63
CA TRP A 654 12.17 8.48 8.57
C TRP A 654 11.70 8.96 9.97
N HIS A 655 11.50 8.05 10.91
CA HIS A 655 10.98 8.34 12.25
C HIS A 655 12.04 8.68 13.29
N SER A 656 13.32 8.31 13.10
CA SER A 656 14.35 8.46 14.13
C SER A 656 15.35 9.58 13.83
N SER A 657 15.47 10.03 12.57
CA SER A 657 16.51 10.98 12.10
C SER A 657 17.96 10.59 12.43
N ASN A 658 18.18 9.45 13.08
CA ASN A 658 19.48 8.93 13.45
C ASN A 658 20.10 8.29 12.22
N THR A 659 21.28 8.77 11.86
CA THR A 659 22.03 8.28 10.71
C THR A 659 22.87 7.07 11.10
N LYS A 660 22.87 6.09 10.21
CA LYS A 660 23.56 4.82 10.32
C LYS A 660 24.44 4.61 9.10
N LEU A 661 25.54 3.90 9.28
CA LEU A 661 26.47 3.58 8.22
C LEU A 661 26.51 2.06 8.00
N SER A 662 26.42 1.64 6.73
CA SER A 662 26.66 0.27 6.29
C SER A 662 27.65 0.25 5.13
N ILE A 663 28.48 -0.79 5.06
CA ILE A 663 29.54 -0.90 4.06
C ILE A 663 29.38 -2.21 3.28
N TYR A 664 29.55 -2.14 1.97
CA TYR A 664 29.40 -3.25 1.02
C TYR A 664 30.54 -3.27 0.02
N GLY A 665 30.83 -4.44 -0.57
CA GLY A 665 31.58 -4.52 -1.81
C GLY A 665 30.65 -4.23 -2.99
N TRP A 666 31.14 -3.55 -4.03
CA TRP A 666 30.35 -3.18 -5.20
C TRP A 666 29.70 -4.39 -5.89
N ASN A 667 30.40 -5.52 -5.95
CA ASN A 667 29.92 -6.73 -6.62
C ASN A 667 29.02 -7.59 -5.72
N ASP A 668 28.92 -7.32 -4.42
CA ASP A 668 28.04 -8.04 -3.49
C ASP A 668 27.38 -7.13 -2.43
N PHE A 669 26.16 -6.69 -2.74
CA PHE A 669 25.29 -5.98 -1.80
C PHE A 669 24.47 -6.90 -0.88
N SER A 670 24.61 -8.22 -0.99
CA SER A 670 23.81 -9.18 -0.21
C SER A 670 24.30 -9.27 1.23
N PHE A 671 25.60 -9.09 1.43
CA PHE A 671 26.26 -9.19 2.73
C PHE A 671 27.10 -7.94 2.99
N PRO A 672 26.76 -7.13 4.01
CA PRO A 672 27.60 -6.00 4.36
C PRO A 672 28.94 -6.47 4.94
N ILE A 673 30.03 -5.82 4.54
CA ILE A 673 31.36 -5.97 5.14
C ILE A 673 31.28 -5.62 6.63
N VAL A 674 30.58 -4.52 6.94
CA VAL A 674 30.20 -4.17 8.31
C VAL A 674 28.71 -3.88 8.40
N LYS A 675 28.03 -4.62 9.28
CA LYS A 675 26.55 -4.65 9.35
C LYS A 675 25.95 -3.27 9.62
N GLU A 676 26.39 -2.57 10.67
CA GLU A 676 25.91 -1.21 10.96
C GLU A 676 26.78 -0.49 12.00
N PHE A 677 27.11 0.79 11.76
CA PHE A 677 27.62 1.72 12.76
C PHE A 677 26.56 2.78 13.10
N ASP A 678 26.42 3.10 14.39
CA ASP A 678 25.69 4.31 14.80
C ASP A 678 26.57 5.53 14.50
N THR A 679 26.04 6.41 13.65
CA THR A 679 26.74 7.61 13.17
C THR A 679 25.91 8.86 13.42
N SER A 680 25.00 8.80 14.40
CA SER A 680 24.05 9.86 14.74
C SER A 680 24.70 11.24 14.72
N GLY A 681 24.16 12.14 13.88
CA GLY A 681 24.68 13.49 13.70
C GLY A 681 25.71 13.63 12.58
N SER A 682 25.99 12.56 11.82
CA SER A 682 26.76 12.63 10.58
C SER A 682 25.83 12.86 9.38
N SER A 683 26.23 13.73 8.47
CA SER A 683 25.54 14.03 7.21
C SER A 683 26.42 13.88 5.97
N GLN A 684 27.74 13.77 6.16
CA GLN A 684 28.74 13.63 5.11
C GLN A 684 29.74 12.52 5.41
N LEU A 685 30.32 11.98 4.35
CA LEU A 685 31.43 11.04 4.44
C LEU A 685 32.39 11.20 3.27
N ASN A 686 33.67 10.92 3.50
CA ASN A 686 34.72 10.91 2.47
C ASN A 686 35.77 9.84 2.79
N TYR A 687 36.32 9.21 1.76
CA TYR A 687 37.53 8.40 1.88
C TYR A 687 38.77 9.28 1.69
N ALA A 688 39.73 9.19 2.62
CA ALA A 688 40.99 9.91 2.55
C ALA A 688 42.02 9.28 3.52
N ASN A 689 43.30 9.34 3.18
CA ASN A 689 44.37 8.97 4.11
C ASN A 689 44.62 10.12 5.10
N VAL A 690 44.25 9.93 6.36
CA VAL A 690 44.39 10.91 7.46
C VAL A 690 45.38 10.45 8.53
N ASP A 691 46.13 9.38 8.25
CA ASP A 691 47.14 8.82 9.14
C ASP A 691 48.49 8.55 8.42
N ASN A 692 49.40 7.79 9.04
CA ASN A 692 50.75 7.58 8.47
C ASN A 692 50.89 6.28 7.67
N ASP A 693 49.81 5.54 7.43
CA ASP A 693 49.84 4.33 6.64
C ASP A 693 49.39 4.57 5.19
N GLN A 694 49.08 3.51 4.46
CA GLN A 694 48.69 3.60 3.04
C GLN A 694 47.21 3.28 2.83
N ALA A 695 46.55 2.69 3.83
CA ALA A 695 45.12 2.47 3.78
C ALA A 695 44.41 3.82 3.83
N LEU A 696 43.20 3.85 3.30
CA LEU A 696 42.34 5.02 3.41
C LEU A 696 41.56 4.94 4.73
N GLU A 697 41.17 6.08 5.28
CA GLU A 697 40.15 6.14 6.30
C GLU A 697 38.82 6.60 5.69
N LEU A 698 37.73 6.12 6.26
CA LEU A 698 36.41 6.69 6.08
C LEU A 698 36.17 7.76 7.15
N VAL A 699 36.13 9.02 6.73
CA VAL A 699 35.94 10.19 7.58
C VAL A 699 34.47 10.64 7.54
N LEU A 700 33.84 10.76 8.70
CA LEU A 700 32.47 11.26 8.86
C LEU A 700 32.48 12.61 9.60
N ASP A 701 31.69 13.56 9.11
CA ASP A 701 31.54 14.91 9.70
C ASP A 701 31.05 14.88 11.16
N GLY A 702 30.39 13.81 11.57
CA GLY A 702 29.98 13.55 12.95
C GLY A 702 31.12 13.37 13.96
N GLY A 703 32.38 13.29 13.51
CA GLY A 703 33.56 13.20 14.39
C GLY A 703 34.26 11.83 14.38
N LEU A 704 33.99 10.98 13.39
CA LEU A 704 34.55 9.64 13.28
C LEU A 704 35.55 9.55 12.12
N ALA A 705 36.67 8.86 12.36
CA ALA A 705 37.56 8.34 11.31
C ALA A 705 37.70 6.83 11.52
N ILE A 706 37.40 6.05 10.49
CA ILE A 706 37.37 4.58 10.52
C ILE A 706 38.46 4.08 9.57
N ASP A 707 39.38 3.26 10.08
CA ASP A 707 40.44 2.60 9.30
C ASP A 707 39.78 1.56 8.37
N THR A 708 40.00 1.65 7.05
CA THR A 708 39.32 0.75 6.09
C THR A 708 39.96 -0.63 5.99
N SER A 709 41.21 -0.79 6.40
CA SER A 709 41.90 -2.10 6.39
C SER A 709 41.37 -3.04 7.47
N THR A 710 40.89 -2.47 8.58
CA THR A 710 40.35 -3.19 9.75
C THR A 710 38.87 -2.96 9.97
N TRP A 711 38.31 -1.90 9.40
CA TRP A 711 36.99 -1.35 9.70
C TRP A 711 36.78 -1.00 11.17
N GLU A 712 37.85 -0.72 11.91
CA GLU A 712 37.76 -0.27 13.31
C GLU A 712 37.81 1.27 13.41
N VAL A 713 37.11 1.82 14.40
CA VAL A 713 37.13 3.28 14.66
C VAL A 713 38.52 3.67 15.16
N GLN A 714 39.25 4.42 14.32
CA GLN A 714 40.60 4.89 14.61
C GLN A 714 40.59 6.19 15.42
N TRP A 715 39.64 7.09 15.09
CA TRP A 715 39.38 8.29 15.88
C TRP A 715 37.88 8.48 16.12
N ASN A 716 37.53 8.70 17.39
CA ASN A 716 36.23 9.20 17.81
C ASN A 716 36.38 10.50 18.58
N TYR A 717 36.07 11.63 17.94
CA TYR A 717 35.99 12.92 18.59
C TYR A 717 34.62 13.04 19.27
N ASN A 718 34.58 13.35 20.57
CA ASN A 718 33.34 13.51 21.35
C ASN A 718 32.47 14.72 20.94
N GLY A 719 32.75 15.34 19.79
CA GLY A 719 31.97 16.39 19.14
C GLY A 719 31.97 16.16 17.63
N GLN A 720 31.35 17.06 16.87
CA GLN A 720 31.35 16.96 15.41
C GLN A 720 32.60 17.62 14.81
N PHE A 721 33.13 17.07 13.72
CA PHE A 721 34.11 17.79 12.89
C PHE A 721 33.45 19.00 12.23
N SER A 722 32.20 18.87 11.79
CA SER A 722 31.44 19.97 11.19
C SER A 722 29.93 19.82 11.42
N GLN A 723 29.20 20.94 11.38
CA GLN A 723 27.73 20.94 11.29
C GLN A 723 27.20 21.01 9.85
N GLY A 724 28.12 21.10 8.88
CA GLY A 724 27.84 21.11 7.46
C GLY A 724 28.99 20.43 6.72
N GLY A 725 29.48 21.06 5.65
CA GLY A 725 30.61 20.56 4.85
C GLY A 725 31.86 20.21 5.65
N ILE A 726 32.56 19.15 5.25
CA ILE A 726 33.97 18.90 5.60
C ILE A 726 34.86 18.96 4.35
N VAL A 727 36.10 19.41 4.52
CA VAL A 727 37.14 19.36 3.49
C VAL A 727 38.32 18.55 4.04
N VAL A 728 38.82 17.58 3.28
CA VAL A 728 39.90 16.68 3.72
C VAL A 728 41.04 16.76 2.72
N GLU A 729 42.18 17.32 3.12
CA GLU A 729 43.34 17.55 2.26
C GLU A 729 44.63 17.78 3.08
N ASP A 730 45.80 17.55 2.47
CA ASP A 730 47.13 17.79 3.06
C ASP A 730 47.47 19.30 3.06
N PHE A 731 46.91 20.02 4.03
CA PHE A 731 47.08 21.47 4.15
C PHE A 731 48.49 21.84 4.64
N ASN A 732 49.12 20.99 5.45
CA ASN A 732 50.43 21.25 6.04
C ASN A 732 51.61 20.70 5.20
N GLN A 733 51.33 19.94 4.14
CA GLN A 733 52.27 19.29 3.22
C GLN A 733 53.19 18.25 3.89
N ASP A 734 52.69 17.54 4.91
CA ASP A 734 53.42 16.48 5.59
C ASP A 734 53.17 15.07 5.00
N GLY A 735 52.28 14.97 4.01
CA GLY A 735 51.91 13.73 3.33
C GLY A 735 50.68 13.04 3.90
N VAL A 736 50.03 13.63 4.92
CA VAL A 736 48.80 13.13 5.55
C VAL A 736 47.70 14.18 5.43
N ASN A 737 46.46 13.78 5.17
CA ASN A 737 45.38 14.76 5.06
C ASN A 737 44.88 15.23 6.43
N GLU A 738 44.62 16.54 6.54
CA GLU A 738 43.87 17.14 7.63
C GLU A 738 42.39 17.29 7.29
N ILE A 739 41.54 17.24 8.31
CA ILE A 739 40.11 17.47 8.19
C ILE A 739 39.81 18.90 8.63
N VAL A 740 39.17 19.70 7.78
CA VAL A 740 38.72 21.05 8.10
C VAL A 740 37.20 21.07 8.18
N GLY A 741 36.67 21.66 9.26
CA GLY A 741 35.24 21.69 9.54
C GLY A 741 34.80 22.97 10.25
N LYS A 742 33.49 23.27 10.20
CA LYS A 742 32.87 24.41 10.90
C LYS A 742 32.06 23.92 12.10
N SER A 743 32.43 24.39 13.28
CA SER A 743 31.84 24.02 14.56
C SER A 743 30.55 24.79 14.88
N ASN A 744 29.87 24.35 15.95
CA ASN A 744 28.68 24.97 16.54
C ASN A 744 28.83 26.47 16.90
N ASP A 745 30.03 26.91 17.27
CA ASP A 745 30.33 28.32 17.61
C ASP A 745 30.68 29.17 16.38
N ASN A 746 30.44 28.65 15.18
CA ASN A 746 30.76 29.28 13.88
C ASN A 746 32.25 29.60 13.70
N GLN A 747 33.14 28.82 14.34
CA GLN A 747 34.58 28.85 14.09
C GLN A 747 34.99 27.71 13.16
N PHE A 748 36.17 27.84 12.57
CA PHE A 748 36.76 26.81 11.71
C PHE A 748 37.88 26.12 12.46
N TYR A 749 37.93 24.82 12.31
CA TYR A 749 38.90 23.97 12.99
C TYR A 749 39.56 23.03 11.99
N MET A 750 40.83 22.74 12.24
CA MET A 750 41.62 21.73 11.55
C MET A 750 41.91 20.59 12.53
N TYR A 751 41.58 19.38 12.11
CA TYR A 751 41.71 18.14 12.88
C TYR A 751 42.73 17.24 12.19
N SER A 752 43.70 16.72 12.94
CA SER A 752 44.70 15.76 12.44
C SER A 752 44.52 14.43 13.16
N ALA A 753 44.12 13.39 12.43
CA ALA A 753 43.87 12.06 13.00
C ALA A 753 45.17 11.37 13.40
N ALA A 754 46.20 11.48 12.55
CA ALA A 754 47.57 11.04 12.84
C ALA A 754 48.10 11.51 14.21
N THR A 755 47.82 12.76 14.59
CA THR A 755 48.34 13.36 15.83
C THR A 755 47.28 13.48 16.94
N ASN A 756 46.01 13.22 16.62
CA ASN A 756 44.86 13.44 17.48
C ASN A 756 44.82 14.87 18.05
N THR A 757 45.05 15.86 17.17
CA THR A 757 45.09 17.27 17.54
C THR A 757 43.98 18.09 16.87
N LEU A 758 43.55 19.13 17.58
CA LEU A 758 42.56 20.11 17.15
C LEU A 758 43.21 21.50 17.15
N THR A 759 43.19 22.18 16.00
CA THR A 759 43.74 23.53 15.83
C THR A 759 42.64 24.48 15.39
N GLU A 760 42.37 25.51 16.21
CA GLU A 760 41.47 26.60 15.82
C GLU A 760 42.12 27.44 14.71
N LEU A 761 41.38 27.63 13.61
CA LEU A 761 41.81 28.45 12.48
C LEU A 761 41.35 29.88 12.67
N SER A 762 42.31 30.78 12.92
CA SER A 762 42.05 32.20 13.12
C SER A 762 42.00 32.96 11.80
N SER A 763 41.12 33.95 11.68
CA SER A 763 41.08 34.86 10.51
C SER A 763 40.97 36.31 10.95
N ASN A 764 41.51 37.22 10.13
CA ASN A 764 41.29 38.66 10.29
C ASN A 764 39.94 39.11 9.70
N GLN A 765 39.25 38.24 8.97
CA GLN A 765 37.91 38.46 8.42
C GLN A 765 36.84 37.84 9.33
N ARG A 766 35.60 38.34 9.22
CA ARG A 766 34.46 37.74 9.90
C ARG A 766 33.90 36.59 9.07
N LEU A 767 34.17 35.35 9.49
CA LEU A 767 33.77 34.13 8.77
C LEU A 767 32.48 33.46 9.28
N SER A 768 31.75 34.08 10.23
CA SER A 768 30.57 33.46 10.86
C SER A 768 29.47 33.06 9.87
N TRP A 769 29.38 33.75 8.72
CA TRP A 769 28.41 33.50 7.66
C TRP A 769 28.97 32.70 6.48
N CYS A 770 30.21 32.23 6.59
CA CYS A 770 30.83 31.38 5.60
C CYS A 770 30.58 29.91 5.93
N ASN A 771 30.31 29.10 4.91
CA ASN A 771 30.22 27.65 4.99
C ASN A 771 31.29 27.05 4.08
N LEU A 772 31.83 25.90 4.52
CA LEU A 772 32.78 25.13 3.71
C LEU A 772 32.06 24.60 2.47
N ILE A 773 32.77 24.65 1.36
CA ILE A 773 32.36 23.99 0.14
C ILE A 773 33.31 22.81 -0.05
N LYS A 774 32.76 21.61 -0.19
CA LYS A 774 33.55 20.44 -0.56
C LYS A 774 34.13 20.65 -1.96
N THR A 775 35.45 20.66 -2.08
CA THR A 775 36.14 20.69 -3.37
C THR A 775 37.26 19.66 -3.36
N GLN A 776 37.16 18.64 -4.22
CA GLN A 776 38.29 17.76 -4.51
C GLN A 776 39.13 18.46 -5.58
N LEU A 777 40.03 19.34 -5.17
CA LEU A 777 41.03 19.87 -6.09
C LEU A 777 42.14 18.81 -6.25
N THR A 778 42.08 18.00 -7.30
CA THR A 778 43.27 17.31 -7.83
C THR A 778 44.15 18.30 -8.60
N LEU A 779 44.41 19.46 -8.02
CA LEU A 779 45.46 20.38 -8.47
C LEU A 779 46.45 20.47 -7.33
N SER A 780 47.36 19.50 -7.32
CA SER A 780 48.51 19.30 -6.42
C SER A 780 49.43 20.53 -6.18
N THR A 781 49.01 21.74 -6.52
CA THR A 781 49.80 22.97 -6.42
C THR A 781 49.11 24.16 -5.77
N MET A 782 47.79 24.16 -5.53
CA MET A 782 47.10 25.39 -5.06
C MET A 782 46.79 25.44 -3.54
N ASN A 783 46.50 24.33 -2.86
CA ASN A 783 46.14 24.29 -1.42
C ASN A 783 45.17 25.41 -1.00
N VAL A 784 44.05 25.55 -1.73
CA VAL A 784 43.07 26.62 -1.54
C VAL A 784 41.80 26.05 -0.92
N LEU A 785 41.31 26.70 0.14
CA LEU A 785 40.04 26.42 0.77
C LEU A 785 38.97 27.38 0.25
N LEU A 786 37.97 26.85 -0.45
CA LEU A 786 36.83 27.62 -0.96
C LEU A 786 35.68 27.67 0.06
N MET A 787 35.11 28.86 0.22
CA MET A 787 33.99 29.10 1.14
C MET A 787 32.89 29.92 0.48
N ASN A 788 31.64 29.51 0.69
CA ASN A 788 30.46 30.31 0.34
C ASN A 788 30.10 31.19 1.55
N CYS A 789 30.12 32.50 1.38
CA CYS A 789 29.93 33.48 2.46
C CYS A 789 28.57 34.19 2.37
N VAL A 790 28.46 35.42 2.91
CA VAL A 790 27.21 36.20 2.92
C VAL A 790 26.58 36.22 1.53
N SER A 791 25.25 36.16 1.44
CA SER A 791 24.48 36.07 0.19
C SER A 791 25.19 36.78 -0.97
N ASN A 792 25.74 35.97 -1.89
CA ASN A 792 26.35 36.34 -3.17
C ASN A 792 27.89 36.48 -3.19
N GLU A 793 28.63 35.76 -2.35
CA GLU A 793 30.09 35.84 -2.36
C GLU A 793 30.77 34.48 -2.16
N ILE A 794 31.71 34.15 -3.04
CA ILE A 794 32.64 33.02 -2.87
C ILE A 794 34.01 33.59 -2.53
N LYS A 795 34.64 33.06 -1.48
CA LYS A 795 35.99 33.47 -1.05
C LYS A 795 36.94 32.28 -1.05
N ALA A 796 38.19 32.54 -1.40
CA ALA A 796 39.28 31.58 -1.30
C ALA A 796 40.24 31.93 -0.18
N PHE A 797 40.69 30.92 0.54
CA PHE A 797 41.64 31.05 1.65
C PHE A 797 42.81 30.08 1.48
N LYS A 798 43.94 30.46 2.08
CA LYS A 798 45.08 29.58 2.34
C LYS A 798 45.25 29.39 3.83
N ILE A 799 45.58 28.17 4.26
CA ILE A 799 45.96 27.88 5.64
C ILE A 799 47.48 28.03 5.78
N GLU A 800 47.92 29.00 6.59
CA GLU A 800 49.33 29.21 6.91
C GLU A 800 49.53 29.02 8.42
N GLY A 801 49.93 27.81 8.82
CA GLY A 801 49.95 27.42 10.23
C GLY A 801 48.53 27.27 10.77
N ASN A 802 48.08 28.22 11.61
CA ASN A 802 46.72 28.27 12.16
C ASN A 802 45.94 29.53 11.75
N VAL A 803 46.36 30.18 10.66
CA VAL A 803 45.75 31.41 10.16
C VAL A 803 45.16 31.16 8.77
N LEU A 804 43.89 31.53 8.59
CA LEU A 804 43.19 31.60 7.31
C LEU A 804 43.44 32.95 6.65
N THR A 805 44.26 32.96 5.60
CA THR A 805 44.58 34.14 4.80
C THR A 805 43.73 34.16 3.53
N GLN A 806 42.90 35.19 3.35
CA GLN A 806 42.09 35.36 2.12
C GLN A 806 43.02 35.62 0.92
N LEU A 807 42.81 34.87 -0.17
CA LEU A 807 43.53 35.04 -1.43
C LEU A 807 42.77 35.97 -2.37
N TRP A 808 41.49 35.67 -2.59
CA TRP A 808 40.60 36.43 -3.46
C TRP A 808 39.14 36.30 -3.01
N GLU A 809 38.30 37.17 -3.56
CA GLU A 809 36.84 37.14 -3.39
C GLU A 809 36.16 37.35 -4.75
N LEU A 810 35.06 36.64 -4.95
CA LEU A 810 34.22 36.72 -6.14
C LEU A 810 32.79 37.03 -5.73
N ASN A 811 32.29 38.19 -6.17
CA ASN A 811 30.87 38.51 -6.05
C ASN A 811 30.09 37.73 -7.11
N THR A 812 29.08 36.97 -6.67
CA THR A 812 28.26 36.18 -7.57
C THR A 812 27.00 36.94 -7.97
N PRO A 813 26.52 36.77 -9.21
CA PRO A 813 25.27 37.39 -9.68
C PRO A 813 24.01 36.63 -9.20
N ILE A 814 24.20 35.44 -8.63
CA ILE A 814 23.12 34.60 -8.11
C ILE A 814 22.80 35.08 -6.71
N HIS A 815 21.61 35.66 -6.52
CA HIS A 815 21.20 36.28 -5.26
C HIS A 815 20.90 35.30 -4.09
N ASN A 816 21.24 34.02 -4.23
CA ASN A 816 20.78 32.93 -3.36
C ASN A 816 21.90 31.97 -2.93
N GLU A 817 21.58 31.01 -2.07
CA GLU A 817 22.52 30.01 -1.54
C GLU A 817 23.09 29.10 -2.65
N ILE A 818 24.42 28.99 -2.65
CA ILE A 818 25.19 28.05 -3.46
C ILE A 818 25.20 26.72 -2.69
N ASN A 819 24.59 25.69 -3.28
CA ASN A 819 24.46 24.37 -2.63
C ASN A 819 25.25 23.26 -3.33
N SER A 820 25.66 23.50 -4.56
CA SER A 820 26.51 22.58 -5.32
C SER A 820 27.53 23.40 -6.08
N LEU A 821 28.80 23.08 -5.89
CA LEU A 821 29.92 23.70 -6.56
C LEU A 821 30.94 22.61 -6.86
N THR A 822 31.50 22.67 -8.06
CA THR A 822 32.56 21.78 -8.52
C THR A 822 33.62 22.60 -9.24
N VAL A 823 34.78 22.00 -9.46
CA VAL A 823 35.93 22.62 -10.13
C VAL A 823 36.44 21.67 -11.22
N GLY A 824 36.81 22.22 -12.35
CA GLY A 824 37.31 21.46 -13.51
C GLY A 824 37.42 22.33 -14.75
N ASP A 825 38.10 21.85 -15.77
CA ASP A 825 38.17 22.49 -17.10
C ASP A 825 36.86 22.19 -17.85
N MET A 826 35.88 23.09 -17.80
CA MET A 826 34.52 22.83 -18.33
C MET A 826 34.27 23.42 -19.71
N ASP A 827 35.12 24.34 -20.14
CA ASP A 827 35.03 24.96 -21.47
C ASP A 827 36.21 24.66 -22.38
N ASN A 828 37.06 23.71 -21.96
CA ASN A 828 38.10 23.08 -22.76
C ASN A 828 39.20 24.06 -23.17
N ASP A 829 39.47 25.07 -22.34
CA ASP A 829 40.56 26.02 -22.55
C ASP A 829 41.85 25.67 -21.75
N LYS A 830 41.80 24.60 -20.94
CA LYS A 830 42.86 24.06 -20.06
C LYS A 830 43.14 24.88 -18.81
N ASP A 831 42.47 26.01 -18.62
CA ASP A 831 42.40 26.64 -17.32
C ASP A 831 41.33 25.90 -16.49
N ILE A 832 41.26 26.21 -15.20
CA ILE A 832 40.33 25.54 -14.30
C ILE A 832 39.25 26.53 -13.94
N GLU A 833 38.01 26.11 -14.11
CA GLU A 833 36.86 26.89 -13.75
C GLU A 833 36.20 26.32 -12.49
N MET A 834 35.52 27.21 -11.79
CA MET A 834 34.58 26.89 -10.74
C MET A 834 33.18 26.98 -11.32
N LEU A 835 32.40 25.90 -11.22
CA LEU A 835 30.99 25.83 -11.64
C LEU A 835 30.11 25.65 -10.43
N TRP A 836 29.02 26.40 -10.35
CA TRP A 836 28.08 26.25 -9.25
C TRP A 836 26.64 26.46 -9.66
N GLY A 837 25.76 25.75 -8.94
CA GLY A 837 24.32 25.91 -8.99
C GLY A 837 23.80 26.71 -7.80
N GLY A 838 22.79 27.55 -8.01
CA GLY A 838 22.06 28.22 -6.93
C GLY A 838 20.66 27.63 -6.72
N SER A 839 20.15 27.63 -5.48
CA SER A 839 18.72 27.35 -5.21
C SER A 839 18.01 28.60 -4.68
N GLY A 840 16.75 28.80 -5.02
CA GLY A 840 15.91 29.80 -4.35
C GLY A 840 15.35 29.24 -3.04
N ASN A 841 15.58 29.91 -1.90
CA ASN A 841 15.07 29.49 -0.58
C ASN A 841 13.55 29.68 -0.37
N SER A 842 12.80 29.91 -1.44
CA SER A 842 11.34 30.01 -1.43
C SER A 842 10.82 29.53 -2.79
N GLY A 843 9.57 29.10 -2.87
CA GLY A 843 8.92 28.63 -4.11
C GLY A 843 8.79 29.66 -5.25
N TYR A 844 9.69 30.66 -5.29
CA TYR A 844 9.82 31.75 -6.25
C TYR A 844 11.22 31.63 -6.91
N LEU A 845 11.28 30.76 -7.91
CA LEU A 845 12.46 30.05 -8.42
C LEU A 845 13.31 30.87 -9.40
N ARG A 846 14.57 31.13 -9.05
CA ARG A 846 15.66 31.38 -10.01
C ARG A 846 16.64 30.21 -9.91
N SER A 847 16.80 29.48 -11.00
CA SER A 847 17.67 28.31 -11.10
C SER A 847 18.56 28.45 -12.33
N GLY A 848 19.78 27.94 -12.23
CA GLY A 848 20.77 28.06 -13.29
C GLY A 848 22.19 27.95 -12.75
N PHE A 849 23.14 28.00 -13.68
CA PHE A 849 24.54 27.81 -13.41
C PHE A 849 25.33 29.07 -13.70
N ALA A 850 26.36 29.30 -12.89
CA ALA A 850 27.37 30.29 -13.15
C ALA A 850 28.76 29.65 -13.04
N SER A 851 29.70 30.21 -13.80
CA SER A 851 31.08 29.75 -13.79
C SER A 851 32.07 30.91 -13.75
N ALA A 852 33.24 30.64 -13.18
CA ALA A 852 34.34 31.59 -13.13
C ALA A 852 35.68 30.88 -13.33
N ASP A 853 36.57 31.49 -14.11
CA ASP A 853 37.96 31.06 -14.20
C ASP A 853 38.62 31.32 -12.85
N ILE A 854 39.37 30.34 -12.34
CA ILE A 854 40.06 30.46 -11.06
C ILE A 854 41.58 30.25 -11.22
N SER A 855 42.32 30.98 -10.41
CA SER A 855 43.76 30.85 -10.24
C SER A 855 44.11 30.99 -8.75
N GLU A 856 45.37 30.75 -8.38
CA GLU A 856 45.84 30.90 -7.00
C GLU A 856 45.56 32.30 -6.41
N HIS A 857 45.47 33.34 -7.26
CA HIS A 857 45.41 34.73 -6.80
C HIS A 857 44.20 35.53 -7.30
N ASN A 858 43.36 34.95 -8.15
CA ASN A 858 42.22 35.66 -8.72
C ASN A 858 41.11 34.68 -9.15
N ALA A 859 39.88 35.19 -9.16
CA ALA A 859 38.74 34.54 -9.80
C ALA A 859 38.02 35.56 -10.70
N SER A 860 37.65 35.17 -11.91
CA SER A 860 36.92 36.03 -12.85
C SER A 860 35.69 35.34 -13.42
N LEU A 861 34.54 35.98 -13.27
CA LEU A 861 33.27 35.48 -13.78
C LEU A 861 33.32 35.32 -15.31
N LYS A 862 33.11 34.09 -15.79
CA LYS A 862 33.14 33.75 -17.22
C LYS A 862 31.73 33.71 -17.79
N HIS A 863 30.81 33.06 -17.09
CA HIS A 863 29.46 32.85 -17.58
C HIS A 863 28.42 32.92 -16.45
N THR A 864 27.24 33.41 -16.82
CA THR A 864 26.09 33.54 -15.92
C THR A 864 24.82 33.24 -16.71
N ASN A 865 24.25 32.06 -16.51
CA ASN A 865 22.88 31.79 -16.95
C ASN A 865 22.01 31.72 -15.69
N ILE A 866 21.31 32.82 -15.42
CA ILE A 866 20.29 32.87 -14.38
C ILE A 866 18.96 33.06 -15.09
N GLU A 867 18.23 31.97 -15.29
CA GLU A 867 16.86 32.03 -15.77
C GLU A 867 15.90 31.81 -14.60
N GLU A 868 14.69 32.37 -14.70
CA GLU A 868 13.60 31.93 -13.84
C GLU A 868 13.28 30.49 -14.23
N SER A 869 13.22 29.58 -13.25
CA SER A 869 12.99 28.17 -13.58
C SER A 869 11.68 28.07 -14.35
N THR A 870 11.73 27.59 -15.58
CA THR A 870 10.52 27.30 -16.34
C THR A 870 9.91 26.03 -15.77
N THR A 871 8.62 26.03 -15.47
CA THR A 871 7.98 24.93 -14.72
C THR A 871 6.84 24.26 -15.50
N VAL A 872 6.54 24.71 -16.73
CA VAL A 872 5.52 24.11 -17.58
C VAL A 872 5.89 24.25 -19.06
N PHE A 873 5.95 23.10 -19.77
CA PHE A 873 6.08 23.04 -21.23
C PHE A 873 4.76 22.58 -21.86
N ARG A 874 4.44 23.10 -23.05
CA ARG A 874 3.29 22.64 -23.86
C ARG A 874 3.67 22.52 -25.33
N ALA A 875 3.51 21.33 -25.90
CA ALA A 875 3.75 21.12 -27.33
C ALA A 875 2.78 21.94 -28.20
N VAL A 876 3.31 22.72 -29.14
CA VAL A 876 2.51 23.50 -30.11
C VAL A 876 2.38 22.72 -31.41
N GLY A 877 3.49 22.17 -31.90
CA GLY A 877 3.58 21.45 -33.17
C GLY A 877 4.96 21.66 -33.79
N TRP A 878 5.03 21.58 -35.11
CA TRP A 878 6.23 21.91 -35.88
C TRP A 878 5.99 23.20 -36.67
N ALA A 879 7.01 24.04 -36.73
CA ALA A 879 6.89 25.37 -37.33
C ALA A 879 8.15 25.74 -38.11
N LYS A 880 7.98 26.48 -39.21
CA LYS A 880 9.08 26.95 -40.04
C LYS A 880 9.76 28.13 -39.37
N VAL A 881 11.00 27.95 -38.94
CA VAL A 881 11.86 29.04 -38.46
C VAL A 881 12.62 29.71 -39.61
N THR A 882 12.67 29.04 -40.77
CA THR A 882 13.11 29.60 -42.05
C THR A 882 12.32 28.94 -43.19
N PRO A 883 12.34 29.48 -44.43
CA PRO A 883 11.61 28.90 -45.56
C PRO A 883 11.94 27.44 -45.90
N VAL A 884 13.07 26.92 -45.41
CA VAL A 884 13.55 25.56 -45.67
C VAL A 884 13.79 24.72 -44.40
N ARG A 885 13.64 25.33 -43.21
CA ARG A 885 13.94 24.67 -41.93
C ARG A 885 12.74 24.76 -41.01
N GLU A 886 12.32 23.60 -40.52
CA GLU A 886 11.23 23.43 -39.57
C GLU A 886 11.79 22.84 -38.26
N GLU A 887 11.29 23.31 -37.14
CA GLU A 887 11.70 22.89 -35.80
C GLU A 887 10.46 22.54 -34.95
N ALA A 888 10.63 21.71 -33.92
CA ALA A 888 9.57 21.50 -32.94
C ALA A 888 9.40 22.75 -32.09
N LEU A 889 8.15 23.13 -31.83
CA LEU A 889 7.79 24.36 -31.14
C LEU A 889 7.04 24.03 -29.83
N PHE A 890 7.51 24.63 -28.75
CA PHE A 890 6.93 24.48 -27.42
C PHE A 890 6.61 25.86 -26.82
N LEU A 891 5.46 25.96 -26.16
CA LEU A 891 5.16 27.08 -25.28
C LEU A 891 5.80 26.82 -23.90
N VAL A 892 6.40 27.85 -23.32
CA VAL A 892 7.16 27.78 -22.07
C VAL A 892 6.63 28.83 -21.10
N GLY A 893 6.27 28.41 -19.87
CA GLY A 893 5.74 29.30 -18.84
C GLY A 893 6.12 28.91 -17.41
N SER A 894 5.74 29.76 -16.44
CA SER A 894 5.91 29.53 -15.00
C SER A 894 4.57 29.30 -14.29
N SER A 895 4.58 28.42 -13.29
CA SER A 895 3.41 28.06 -12.47
C SER A 895 3.25 28.92 -11.22
N ALA A 896 4.18 29.86 -10.97
CA ALA A 896 4.27 30.63 -9.74
C ALA A 896 4.03 32.13 -10.00
N ASN A 897 2.89 32.64 -9.52
CA ASN A 897 2.49 34.04 -9.41
C ASN A 897 2.09 34.82 -10.68
N TRP A 898 1.40 35.92 -10.40
CA TRP A 898 0.78 36.93 -11.25
C TRP A 898 1.70 37.58 -12.29
N ASP A 899 2.98 37.27 -12.39
CA ASP A 899 3.95 37.95 -13.28
C ASP A 899 4.39 37.06 -14.46
N VAL A 900 3.44 36.34 -15.07
CA VAL A 900 3.72 35.36 -16.14
C VAL A 900 3.96 36.07 -17.47
N LYS A 901 5.18 35.90 -18.00
CA LYS A 901 5.53 36.20 -19.40
C LYS A 901 5.45 34.92 -20.20
N ASN A 902 4.72 34.92 -21.32
CA ASN A 902 4.72 33.78 -22.22
C ASN A 902 6.06 33.76 -22.98
N LYS A 903 6.76 32.62 -22.98
CA LYS A 903 7.93 32.36 -23.84
C LYS A 903 7.61 31.20 -24.76
N PHE A 904 8.36 31.06 -25.84
CA PHE A 904 8.39 29.83 -26.62
C PHE A 904 9.81 29.31 -26.75
N ALA A 905 9.94 28.03 -27.07
CA ALA A 905 11.20 27.38 -27.38
C ALA A 905 11.07 26.62 -28.69
N THR A 906 12.10 26.69 -29.52
CA THR A 906 12.26 25.79 -30.66
C THR A 906 13.33 24.75 -30.36
N VAL A 907 13.09 23.53 -30.82
CA VAL A 907 14.00 22.40 -30.70
C VAL A 907 14.23 21.82 -32.09
N ASP A 908 15.47 21.87 -32.56
CA ASP A 908 15.82 21.32 -33.86
C ASP A 908 15.99 19.80 -33.82
N THR A 909 16.21 19.17 -34.98
CA THR A 909 16.38 17.71 -35.09
C THR A 909 17.68 17.17 -34.47
N GLY A 910 18.64 18.02 -34.11
CA GLY A 910 19.81 17.65 -33.31
C GLY A 910 19.57 17.85 -31.80
N GLY A 911 18.44 18.44 -31.43
CA GLY A 911 18.07 18.77 -30.07
C GLY A 911 18.65 20.09 -29.56
N ASP A 912 19.19 20.96 -30.41
CA ASP A 912 19.56 22.31 -30.01
C ASP A 912 18.31 23.11 -29.64
N VAL A 913 18.32 23.77 -28.47
CA VAL A 913 17.18 24.54 -27.95
C VAL A 913 17.42 26.03 -28.10
N THR A 914 16.47 26.75 -28.69
CA THR A 914 16.44 28.21 -28.72
C THR A 914 15.22 28.74 -27.99
N PHE A 915 15.44 29.50 -26.92
CA PHE A 915 14.36 30.19 -26.18
C PHE A 915 14.12 31.60 -26.73
N SER A 916 12.86 31.99 -26.85
CA SER A 916 12.47 33.35 -27.20
C SER A 916 12.82 34.34 -26.09
N ARG A 917 12.90 35.64 -26.42
CA ARG A 917 12.93 36.69 -25.40
C ARG A 917 11.58 36.72 -24.67
N ALA A 918 11.60 37.22 -23.44
CA ALA A 918 10.39 37.28 -22.61
C ALA A 918 9.42 38.35 -23.14
N THR A 919 8.18 37.96 -23.48
CA THR A 919 7.12 38.88 -23.94
C THR A 919 6.33 39.49 -22.77
N SER A 920 5.28 40.26 -23.03
CA SER A 920 4.55 41.01 -22.00
C SER A 920 3.82 40.11 -20.99
N TYR A 921 3.46 40.73 -19.87
CA TYR A 921 2.58 40.18 -18.84
C TYR A 921 1.25 39.66 -19.43
N SER A 922 0.87 38.43 -19.07
CA SER A 922 -0.51 37.96 -19.24
C SER A 922 -1.07 37.49 -17.89
N GLY A 923 -2.15 38.12 -17.43
CA GLY A 923 -2.88 37.67 -16.24
C GLY A 923 -3.67 36.37 -16.46
N THR A 924 -3.71 35.84 -17.69
CA THR A 924 -4.52 34.69 -18.12
C THR A 924 -3.74 33.82 -19.12
N PRO A 925 -3.06 32.74 -18.68
CA PRO A 925 -2.29 31.89 -19.59
C PRO A 925 -3.21 31.11 -20.55
N LEU A 926 -2.79 30.94 -21.81
CA LEU A 926 -3.49 30.12 -22.80
C LEU A 926 -3.52 28.64 -22.39
N ARG A 927 -4.60 27.90 -22.72
CA ARG A 927 -4.66 26.43 -22.56
C ARG A 927 -3.81 25.72 -23.62
N ASN A 928 -3.88 26.20 -24.86
CA ASN A 928 -3.06 25.77 -25.99
C ASN A 928 -2.81 26.96 -26.94
N THR A 929 -1.95 26.76 -27.93
CA THR A 929 -1.77 27.70 -29.03
C THR A 929 -1.52 26.98 -30.36
N VAL A 930 -1.40 27.74 -31.44
CA VAL A 930 -1.14 27.31 -32.81
C VAL A 930 -0.01 28.13 -33.43
N SER A 931 0.64 27.53 -34.43
CA SER A 931 1.57 28.20 -35.34
C SER A 931 1.07 28.07 -36.78
N MET A 932 1.29 29.10 -37.60
CA MET A 932 0.94 29.12 -39.01
C MET A 932 1.84 30.08 -39.78
N ASP A 933 2.04 29.85 -41.08
CA ASP A 933 2.63 30.83 -41.99
C ASP A 933 1.49 31.67 -42.58
N SER A 934 1.08 32.71 -41.85
CA SER A 934 -0.13 33.49 -42.15
C SER A 934 0.06 34.42 -43.35
N ASN A 935 1.27 34.90 -43.57
CA ASN A 935 1.60 35.86 -44.63
C ASN A 935 2.20 35.20 -45.90
N GLU A 936 2.46 33.88 -45.88
CA GLU A 936 3.09 33.09 -46.95
C GLU A 936 4.52 33.52 -47.33
N ASP A 937 5.28 34.08 -46.38
CA ASP A 937 6.69 34.44 -46.59
C ASP A 937 7.66 33.28 -46.34
N GLY A 938 7.13 32.13 -45.89
CA GLY A 938 7.87 30.90 -45.62
C GLY A 938 8.31 30.77 -44.17
N TYR A 939 8.05 31.76 -43.32
CA TYR A 939 8.24 31.68 -41.88
C TYR A 939 6.89 31.47 -41.18
N SER A 940 6.93 30.82 -40.03
CA SER A 940 5.73 30.63 -39.22
C SER A 940 5.64 31.71 -38.14
N GLU A 941 4.44 32.22 -37.95
CA GLU A 941 4.07 33.00 -36.77
C GLU A 941 3.43 32.10 -35.70
N ILE A 942 3.66 32.45 -34.43
CA ILE A 942 3.00 31.85 -33.27
C ILE A 942 1.95 32.80 -32.72
N PHE A 943 0.77 32.27 -32.40
CA PHE A 943 -0.27 33.00 -31.71
C PHE A 943 0.05 33.07 -30.21
N LEU A 944 0.07 34.26 -29.61
CA LEU A 944 0.17 34.44 -28.17
C LEU A 944 -0.93 35.38 -27.69
N ALA A 945 -1.59 35.04 -26.58
CA ALA A 945 -2.48 35.97 -25.91
C ALA A 945 -1.70 36.76 -24.86
N GLU A 946 -1.89 38.07 -24.85
CA GLU A 946 -1.32 38.98 -23.86
C GLU A 946 -2.47 39.71 -23.15
N GLY A 947 -2.30 40.08 -21.88
CA GLY A 947 -3.41 40.73 -21.18
C GLY A 947 -3.07 41.31 -19.82
N SER A 948 -3.51 42.55 -19.60
CA SER A 948 -3.58 43.17 -18.29
C SER A 948 -4.93 42.87 -17.61
N ASN A 949 -5.08 43.22 -16.33
CA ASN A 949 -6.35 43.10 -15.60
C ASN A 949 -7.54 43.85 -16.25
N PHE A 950 -7.32 44.64 -17.31
CA PHE A 950 -8.34 45.50 -17.93
C PHE A 950 -8.44 45.42 -19.47
N THR A 951 -7.44 44.86 -20.14
CA THR A 951 -7.40 44.73 -21.62
C THR A 951 -6.63 43.46 -21.99
N SER A 952 -7.26 42.56 -22.74
CA SER A 952 -6.62 41.40 -23.35
C SER A 952 -6.45 41.66 -24.84
N TYR A 953 -5.35 41.22 -25.44
CA TYR A 953 -5.12 41.20 -26.88
C TYR A 953 -4.45 39.89 -27.27
N PHE A 954 -4.39 39.59 -28.56
CA PHE A 954 -3.47 38.60 -29.07
C PHE A 954 -2.44 39.24 -29.99
N GLU A 955 -1.27 38.64 -30.04
CA GLU A 955 -0.21 38.92 -30.99
C GLU A 955 0.10 37.67 -31.81
N LEU A 956 0.43 37.89 -33.08
CA LEU A 956 1.11 36.92 -33.91
C LEU A 956 2.56 37.35 -34.02
N LEU A 957 3.44 36.53 -33.45
CA LEU A 957 4.88 36.78 -33.45
C LEU A 957 5.55 35.92 -34.50
N GLU A 958 6.33 36.57 -35.34
CA GLU A 958 7.24 35.95 -36.29
C GLU A 958 8.31 35.15 -35.55
N LEU A 959 8.41 33.84 -35.79
CA LEU A 959 9.32 32.97 -35.01
C LEU A 959 10.80 33.29 -35.24
N SER A 960 11.16 33.86 -36.40
CA SER A 960 12.56 34.10 -36.77
C SER A 960 13.21 35.29 -36.05
N ASP A 961 12.44 36.34 -35.78
CA ASP A 961 12.96 37.58 -35.17
C ASP A 961 12.11 38.16 -34.04
N GLU A 962 11.01 37.47 -33.68
CA GLU A 962 10.04 37.87 -32.67
C GLU A 962 9.30 39.18 -32.99
N SER A 963 9.26 39.59 -34.26
CA SER A 963 8.50 40.77 -34.67
C SER A 963 7.00 40.51 -34.65
N VAL A 964 6.22 41.52 -34.23
CA VAL A 964 4.76 41.45 -34.20
C VAL A 964 4.22 41.61 -35.63
N ALA A 965 3.75 40.52 -36.22
CA ALA A 965 3.11 40.52 -37.53
C ALA A 965 1.70 41.16 -37.49
N SER A 966 0.95 40.89 -36.42
CA SER A 966 -0.42 41.36 -36.21
C SER A 966 -0.79 41.39 -34.72
N SER A 967 -1.62 42.34 -34.29
CA SER A 967 -2.08 42.48 -32.89
C SER A 967 -3.54 42.93 -32.83
N HIS A 968 -4.37 42.31 -31.99
CA HIS A 968 -5.81 42.62 -31.90
C HIS A 968 -6.38 42.52 -30.48
N GLU A 969 -7.22 43.48 -30.10
CA GLU A 969 -7.93 43.46 -28.82
C GLU A 969 -8.96 42.33 -28.74
N LEU A 970 -8.97 41.65 -27.59
CA LEU A 970 -9.90 40.61 -27.20
C LEU A 970 -10.81 41.12 -26.08
N SER A 971 -12.06 40.64 -26.06
CA SER A 971 -12.95 40.85 -24.91
C SER A 971 -12.71 39.75 -23.87
N VAL A 972 -12.29 40.17 -22.67
CA VAL A 972 -11.71 39.38 -21.56
C VAL A 972 -12.48 38.11 -21.18
N GLY A 973 -11.75 37.03 -20.89
CA GLY A 973 -12.20 35.82 -20.18
C GLY A 973 -11.03 34.85 -19.89
N ASP A 974 -11.12 34.06 -18.81
CA ASP A 974 -10.10 33.07 -18.41
C ASP A 974 -10.11 31.82 -19.30
N GLY A 975 -8.94 31.21 -19.51
CA GLY A 975 -8.79 29.82 -19.95
C GLY A 975 -9.09 29.55 -21.42
N SER A 976 -8.40 30.23 -22.32
CA SER A 976 -8.71 30.19 -23.75
C SER A 976 -8.08 29.05 -24.54
N THR A 977 -8.83 28.47 -25.47
CA THR A 977 -8.39 27.46 -26.45
C THR A 977 -8.34 28.08 -27.85
N VAL A 978 -7.31 27.76 -28.63
CA VAL A 978 -7.07 28.30 -29.97
C VAL A 978 -6.88 27.18 -30.98
N LYS A 979 -7.48 27.31 -32.16
CA LYS A 979 -7.27 26.44 -33.33
C LYS A 979 -7.18 27.27 -34.60
N SER A 980 -6.53 26.73 -35.62
CA SER A 980 -6.44 27.34 -36.95
C SER A 980 -7.26 26.53 -37.96
N ALA A 981 -8.02 27.20 -38.81
CA ALA A 981 -8.82 26.57 -39.86
C ALA A 981 -9.22 27.58 -40.95
N GLU A 982 -9.37 27.15 -42.19
CA GLU A 982 -9.87 28.01 -43.28
C GLU A 982 -11.42 28.09 -43.22
N LEU A 983 -11.99 29.17 -42.69
CA LEU A 983 -13.44 29.30 -42.49
C LEU A 983 -14.11 30.25 -43.49
N ASN A 984 -13.39 31.24 -44.00
CA ASN A 984 -13.89 32.19 -44.99
C ASN A 984 -13.66 31.75 -46.45
N ARG A 985 -12.92 30.65 -46.67
CA ARG A 985 -12.53 30.05 -47.96
C ARG A 985 -11.71 30.97 -48.87
N ASP A 986 -10.80 31.75 -48.30
CA ASP A 986 -9.90 32.63 -49.05
C ASP A 986 -8.52 32.00 -49.36
N GLY A 987 -8.33 30.73 -49.03
CA GLY A 987 -7.08 29.98 -49.15
C GLY A 987 -6.12 30.17 -47.99
N LYS A 988 -6.51 30.88 -46.93
CA LYS A 988 -5.69 31.17 -45.75
C LYS A 988 -6.33 30.61 -44.49
N ASN A 989 -5.48 30.16 -43.56
CA ASN A 989 -5.97 29.72 -42.26
C ASN A 989 -6.39 30.93 -41.42
N ASP A 990 -7.61 30.85 -40.89
CA ASP A 990 -8.14 31.78 -39.91
C ASP A 990 -7.85 31.27 -38.48
N ILE A 991 -8.06 32.13 -37.49
CA ILE A 991 -7.99 31.75 -36.08
C ILE A 991 -9.41 31.57 -35.53
N VAL A 992 -9.63 30.45 -34.87
CA VAL A 992 -10.79 30.21 -34.00
C VAL A 992 -10.31 30.21 -32.56
N PHE A 993 -10.91 31.07 -31.75
CA PHE A 993 -10.52 31.28 -30.36
C PHE A 993 -11.75 31.22 -29.46
N ALA A 994 -11.68 30.40 -28.41
CA ALA A 994 -12.72 30.30 -27.39
C ALA A 994 -12.21 30.86 -26.06
N SER A 995 -13.00 31.70 -25.40
CA SER A 995 -12.71 32.24 -24.07
C SER A 995 -14.00 32.42 -23.26
N GLY A 996 -14.02 31.89 -22.04
CA GLY A 996 -15.24 31.82 -21.23
C GLY A 996 -16.37 31.10 -21.98
N ALA A 997 -17.49 31.77 -22.19
CA ALA A 997 -18.65 31.27 -22.93
C ALA A 997 -18.69 31.73 -24.41
N ARG A 998 -17.65 32.42 -24.90
CA ARG A 998 -17.63 33.02 -26.23
C ARG A 998 -16.62 32.33 -27.14
N ILE A 999 -17.04 32.06 -28.38
CA ILE A 999 -16.17 31.60 -29.47
C ILE A 999 -16.14 32.67 -30.57
N THR A 1000 -14.95 32.99 -31.06
CA THR A 1000 -14.71 34.04 -32.05
C THR A 1000 -13.83 33.50 -33.18
N MET A 1001 -14.22 33.79 -34.41
CA MET A 1001 -13.50 33.43 -35.63
C MET A 1001 -12.95 34.70 -36.25
N TYR A 1002 -11.67 34.69 -36.56
CA TYR A 1002 -10.92 35.88 -36.92
C TYR A 1002 -10.02 35.61 -38.12
N ASP A 1003 -10.23 36.39 -39.17
CA ASP A 1003 -9.41 36.40 -40.37
C ASP A 1003 -8.17 37.24 -40.10
N VAL A 1004 -7.06 36.53 -39.93
CA VAL A 1004 -5.76 37.10 -39.55
C VAL A 1004 -5.17 37.95 -40.68
N VAL A 1005 -5.33 37.49 -41.91
CA VAL A 1005 -4.70 38.09 -43.10
C VAL A 1005 -5.37 39.41 -43.43
N ASN A 1006 -6.70 39.43 -43.45
CA ASN A 1006 -7.48 40.63 -43.76
C ASN A 1006 -7.74 41.49 -42.53
N ARG A 1007 -7.41 40.99 -41.33
CA ARG A 1007 -7.59 41.66 -40.04
C ARG A 1007 -9.05 41.98 -39.73
N VAL A 1008 -9.93 41.01 -39.94
CA VAL A 1008 -11.39 41.17 -39.79
C VAL A 1008 -11.97 40.02 -38.97
N GLN A 1009 -12.87 40.35 -38.02
CA GLN A 1009 -13.67 39.33 -37.35
C GLN A 1009 -14.66 38.71 -38.36
N ILE A 1010 -14.58 37.39 -38.55
CA ILE A 1010 -15.52 36.64 -39.41
C ILE A 1010 -16.87 36.55 -38.71
N ALA A 1011 -16.89 35.93 -37.53
CA ALA A 1011 -18.10 35.72 -36.76
C ALA A 1011 -17.77 35.54 -35.26
N THR A 1012 -18.78 35.68 -34.41
CA THR A 1012 -18.66 35.38 -32.97
C THR A 1012 -19.98 34.80 -32.47
N TYR A 1013 -19.91 33.92 -31.48
CA TYR A 1013 -21.06 33.33 -30.82
C TYR A 1013 -20.82 33.26 -29.31
N GLU A 1014 -21.83 33.57 -28.52
CA GLU A 1014 -21.75 33.55 -27.06
C GLU A 1014 -22.88 32.67 -26.52
N PHE A 1015 -22.50 31.65 -25.76
CA PHE A 1015 -23.43 30.77 -25.05
C PHE A 1015 -24.01 31.49 -23.83
N SER A 1016 -25.20 31.09 -23.38
CA SER A 1016 -25.88 31.74 -22.25
C SER A 1016 -25.11 31.55 -20.94
N ALA A 1017 -24.79 32.65 -20.24
CA ALA A 1017 -23.89 32.72 -19.09
C ALA A 1017 -24.31 32.00 -17.79
N ASP A 1018 -25.30 31.11 -17.80
CA ASP A 1018 -25.69 30.32 -16.61
C ASP A 1018 -24.67 29.18 -16.38
N TYR A 1019 -23.47 29.54 -15.91
CA TYR A 1019 -22.37 28.64 -15.52
C TYR A 1019 -21.76 27.76 -16.62
N THR A 1020 -21.99 28.03 -17.91
CA THR A 1020 -21.34 27.32 -19.02
C THR A 1020 -20.05 28.02 -19.46
N TYR A 1021 -18.92 27.34 -19.35
CA TYR A 1021 -17.68 27.72 -20.02
C TYR A 1021 -17.38 26.70 -21.12
N ILE A 1022 -16.78 27.18 -22.21
CA ILE A 1022 -16.28 26.31 -23.28
C ILE A 1022 -15.07 25.56 -22.72
N ARG A 1023 -15.13 24.23 -22.73
CA ARG A 1023 -14.04 23.35 -22.27
C ARG A 1023 -13.02 23.10 -23.37
N ASP A 1024 -13.51 22.78 -24.56
CA ASP A 1024 -12.73 22.52 -25.77
C ASP A 1024 -13.65 22.62 -27.01
N PHE A 1025 -13.07 22.70 -28.20
CA PHE A 1025 -13.79 22.65 -29.47
C PHE A 1025 -12.94 22.05 -30.58
N GLU A 1026 -13.55 21.55 -31.64
CA GLU A 1026 -12.84 21.06 -32.84
C GLU A 1026 -13.55 21.52 -34.12
N VAL A 1027 -12.77 21.82 -35.15
CA VAL A 1027 -13.32 22.13 -36.47
C VAL A 1027 -13.64 20.82 -37.18
N TYR A 1028 -14.93 20.54 -37.37
CA TYR A 1028 -15.40 19.28 -37.94
C TYR A 1028 -15.28 19.26 -39.46
N ASP A 1029 -15.73 20.33 -40.11
CA ASP A 1029 -15.68 20.50 -41.56
C ASP A 1029 -15.48 21.98 -41.88
N GLU A 1030 -14.26 22.32 -42.31
CA GLU A 1030 -13.87 23.66 -42.75
C GLU A 1030 -14.71 24.14 -43.94
N THR A 1031 -14.97 23.24 -44.90
CA THR A 1031 -15.76 23.57 -46.09
C THR A 1031 -17.18 23.90 -45.69
N ALA A 1032 -17.82 23.12 -44.82
CA ALA A 1032 -19.19 23.38 -44.36
C ALA A 1032 -19.29 24.47 -43.27
N GLY A 1033 -18.15 24.93 -42.73
CA GLY A 1033 -18.07 25.85 -41.60
C GLY A 1033 -18.61 25.24 -40.30
N LEU A 1034 -18.44 23.94 -40.10
CA LEU A 1034 -18.97 23.20 -38.95
C LEU A 1034 -17.93 23.07 -37.84
N ILE A 1035 -18.32 23.43 -36.62
CA ILE A 1035 -17.46 23.41 -35.43
C ILE A 1035 -18.21 22.73 -34.29
N VAL A 1036 -17.57 21.76 -33.65
CA VAL A 1036 -18.13 21.08 -32.48
C VAL A 1036 -17.54 21.73 -31.23
N VAL A 1037 -18.40 22.10 -30.28
CA VAL A 1037 -18.03 22.85 -29.08
C VAL A 1037 -18.54 22.12 -27.84
N SER A 1038 -17.65 21.85 -26.90
CA SER A 1038 -18.00 21.37 -25.55
C SER A 1038 -18.25 22.56 -24.63
N GLU A 1039 -19.49 22.73 -24.17
CA GLU A 1039 -19.90 23.80 -23.25
C GLU A 1039 -20.55 23.23 -21.98
N GLY A 1040 -19.86 23.32 -20.85
CA GLY A 1040 -20.33 22.74 -19.58
C GLY A 1040 -20.48 21.22 -19.64
N ILE A 1041 -21.71 20.73 -19.77
CA ILE A 1041 -22.11 19.31 -19.91
C ILE A 1041 -22.73 19.00 -21.30
N ARG A 1042 -22.68 19.97 -22.21
CA ARG A 1042 -23.29 19.89 -23.53
C ARG A 1042 -22.23 19.84 -24.62
N LEU A 1043 -22.57 19.13 -25.70
CA LEU A 1043 -21.82 19.11 -26.94
C LEU A 1043 -22.69 19.72 -28.05
N SER A 1044 -22.26 20.86 -28.58
CA SER A 1044 -23.00 21.61 -29.59
C SER A 1044 -22.30 21.59 -30.95
N LEU A 1045 -23.06 21.43 -32.02
CA LEU A 1045 -22.60 21.62 -33.39
C LEU A 1045 -23.00 23.01 -33.87
N LEU A 1046 -22.01 23.85 -34.15
CA LEU A 1046 -22.17 25.19 -34.71
C LEU A 1046 -21.94 25.16 -36.23
N GLN A 1047 -22.66 26.00 -36.96
CA GLN A 1047 -22.38 26.31 -38.36
C GLN A 1047 -22.14 27.81 -38.54
N VAL A 1048 -20.99 28.15 -39.12
CA VAL A 1048 -20.64 29.50 -39.55
C VAL A 1048 -21.19 29.75 -40.96
N VAL A 1049 -22.01 30.78 -41.13
CA VAL A 1049 -22.59 31.19 -42.42
C VAL A 1049 -22.39 32.69 -42.59
N GLY A 1050 -21.43 33.08 -43.42
CA GLY A 1050 -21.03 34.47 -43.56
C GLY A 1050 -20.58 35.05 -42.22
N SER A 1051 -21.18 36.17 -41.80
CA SER A 1051 -20.88 36.82 -40.52
C SER A 1051 -21.75 36.34 -39.34
N SER A 1052 -22.39 35.18 -39.45
CA SER A 1052 -23.33 34.66 -38.46
C SER A 1052 -23.00 33.22 -38.06
N VAL A 1053 -23.25 32.87 -36.80
CA VAL A 1053 -23.11 31.52 -36.27
C VAL A 1053 -24.47 30.99 -35.85
N THR A 1054 -24.80 29.75 -36.22
CA THR A 1054 -26.05 29.08 -35.84
C THR A 1054 -25.76 27.76 -35.14
N VAL A 1055 -26.44 27.48 -34.02
CA VAL A 1055 -26.42 26.16 -33.37
C VAL A 1055 -27.34 25.22 -34.17
N LYS A 1056 -26.79 24.11 -34.66
CA LYS A 1056 -27.53 23.10 -35.44
C LYS A 1056 -28.10 22.00 -34.58
N SER A 1057 -27.30 21.50 -33.64
CA SER A 1057 -27.70 20.48 -32.68
C SER A 1057 -26.96 20.68 -31.38
N THR A 1058 -27.59 20.26 -30.28
CA THR A 1058 -26.95 20.14 -28.98
C THR A 1058 -27.30 18.79 -28.40
N TYR A 1059 -26.29 18.06 -27.96
CA TYR A 1059 -26.42 16.87 -27.15
C TYR A 1059 -26.14 17.26 -25.69
N GLU A 1060 -27.02 16.88 -24.77
CA GLU A 1060 -26.89 17.16 -23.34
C GLU A 1060 -26.63 15.85 -22.60
N ASN A 1061 -25.48 15.77 -21.92
CA ASN A 1061 -25.14 14.64 -21.06
C ASN A 1061 -25.52 14.99 -19.61
N SER A 1062 -26.11 14.04 -18.87
CA SER A 1062 -26.60 14.26 -17.50
C SER A 1062 -25.49 14.41 -16.45
N ASP A 1063 -24.32 13.82 -16.70
CA ASP A 1063 -23.36 13.53 -15.63
C ASP A 1063 -22.02 14.26 -15.77
N PHE A 1064 -21.57 14.58 -16.99
CA PHE A 1064 -20.27 15.22 -17.25
C PHE A 1064 -20.18 15.83 -18.65
N GLY A 1065 -19.21 16.73 -18.87
CA GLY A 1065 -18.91 17.34 -20.17
C GLY A 1065 -17.63 16.78 -20.81
N CYS A 1066 -17.46 17.04 -22.11
CA CYS A 1066 -16.24 16.65 -22.83
C CYS A 1066 -15.09 17.56 -22.44
N GLU A 1067 -14.01 16.98 -21.93
CA GLU A 1067 -12.77 17.66 -21.63
C GLU A 1067 -11.96 17.91 -22.90
N LYS A 1068 -11.97 16.93 -23.81
CA LYS A 1068 -11.37 16.99 -25.14
C LYS A 1068 -12.36 16.58 -26.21
N VAL A 1069 -12.35 17.33 -27.30
CA VAL A 1069 -13.14 17.04 -28.49
C VAL A 1069 -12.19 16.84 -29.66
N LEU A 1070 -12.29 15.70 -30.35
CA LEU A 1070 -11.46 15.34 -31.48
C LEU A 1070 -12.33 14.85 -32.64
N VAL A 1071 -11.83 14.98 -33.87
CA VAL A 1071 -12.48 14.47 -35.07
C VAL A 1071 -11.61 13.39 -35.68
N PHE A 1072 -12.17 12.20 -35.86
CA PHE A 1072 -11.44 11.00 -36.26
C PHE A 1072 -12.36 10.07 -37.07
N ASN A 1073 -11.79 9.08 -37.73
CA ASN A 1073 -12.55 8.03 -38.39
C ASN A 1073 -12.65 6.81 -37.48
N HIS A 1074 -13.83 6.55 -36.90
CA HIS A 1074 -14.05 5.48 -35.93
C HIS A 1074 -14.19 4.10 -36.58
N ASP A 1075 -14.67 4.05 -37.83
CA ASP A 1075 -15.03 2.80 -38.47
C ASP A 1075 -14.45 2.64 -39.87
N SER A 1076 -14.98 1.69 -40.64
CA SER A 1076 -14.48 1.33 -41.97
C SER A 1076 -14.91 2.29 -43.08
N ASP A 1077 -15.88 3.19 -42.82
CA ASP A 1077 -16.35 4.16 -43.80
C ASP A 1077 -15.44 5.40 -43.85
N SER A 1078 -15.72 6.36 -44.74
CA SER A 1078 -14.85 7.53 -44.94
C SER A 1078 -15.30 8.77 -44.17
N SER A 1079 -16.46 8.69 -43.54
CA SER A 1079 -17.06 9.75 -42.73
C SER A 1079 -16.30 9.82 -41.42
N LYS A 1080 -16.19 11.04 -40.88
CA LYS A 1080 -15.52 11.24 -39.59
C LYS A 1080 -16.57 11.40 -38.50
N GLU A 1081 -16.29 10.81 -37.36
CA GLU A 1081 -16.99 10.96 -36.11
C GLU A 1081 -16.30 11.99 -35.20
N VAL A 1082 -16.99 12.28 -34.10
CA VAL A 1082 -16.47 13.12 -33.02
C VAL A 1082 -16.21 12.25 -31.80
N ALA A 1083 -14.98 12.26 -31.30
CA ALA A 1083 -14.63 11.68 -30.01
C ALA A 1083 -14.74 12.74 -28.90
N CYS A 1084 -15.29 12.33 -27.77
CA CYS A 1084 -15.45 13.11 -26.55
C CYS A 1084 -14.86 12.32 -25.36
N PHE A 1085 -13.83 12.87 -24.73
CA PHE A 1085 -13.17 12.28 -23.56
C PHE A 1085 -13.57 13.01 -22.27
N THR A 1086 -13.64 12.29 -21.16
CA THR A 1086 -14.31 12.74 -19.92
C THR A 1086 -13.44 12.50 -18.67
N GLU A 1087 -13.22 13.53 -17.83
CA GLU A 1087 -12.33 13.42 -16.65
C GLU A 1087 -12.85 12.48 -15.56
N HIS A 1088 -14.15 12.52 -15.26
CA HIS A 1088 -14.68 11.88 -14.04
C HIS A 1088 -15.09 10.42 -14.23
N SER A 1089 -15.52 10.06 -15.44
CA SER A 1089 -15.92 8.69 -15.77
C SER A 1089 -14.85 7.94 -16.55
N ASN A 1090 -13.81 8.63 -17.02
CA ASN A 1090 -12.73 8.05 -17.82
C ASN A 1090 -13.28 7.27 -19.03
N GLN A 1091 -14.11 7.94 -19.82
CA GLN A 1091 -14.85 7.33 -20.93
C GLN A 1091 -14.51 7.99 -22.27
N LEU A 1092 -14.56 7.19 -23.33
CA LEU A 1092 -14.58 7.62 -24.71
C LEU A 1092 -16.01 7.53 -25.26
N LEU A 1093 -16.62 8.69 -25.54
CA LEU A 1093 -17.91 8.78 -26.23
C LEU A 1093 -17.69 9.12 -27.70
N VAL A 1094 -18.31 8.35 -28.60
CA VAL A 1094 -18.20 8.54 -30.05
C VAL A 1094 -19.54 9.02 -30.61
N PHE A 1095 -19.52 10.12 -31.37
CA PHE A 1095 -20.71 10.71 -31.98
C PHE A 1095 -20.62 10.71 -33.51
N GLU A 1096 -21.72 10.27 -34.13
CA GLU A 1096 -21.96 10.41 -35.56
C GLU A 1096 -22.49 11.82 -35.87
N VAL A 1097 -22.03 12.41 -36.98
CA VAL A 1097 -22.56 13.70 -37.48
C VAL A 1097 -23.33 13.46 -38.77
N ALA A 1098 -24.64 13.24 -38.64
CA ALA A 1098 -25.55 13.03 -39.76
C ALA A 1098 -26.54 14.20 -39.89
N GLU A 1099 -26.70 14.73 -41.10
CA GLU A 1099 -27.67 15.81 -41.42
C GLU A 1099 -27.51 17.09 -40.53
N ASN A 1100 -26.28 17.41 -40.11
CA ASN A 1100 -25.98 18.47 -39.12
C ASN A 1100 -26.56 18.22 -37.72
N SER A 1101 -26.67 16.95 -37.31
CA SER A 1101 -27.04 16.56 -35.94
C SER A 1101 -26.01 15.63 -35.33
N LEU A 1102 -25.67 15.86 -34.06
CA LEU A 1102 -24.87 14.94 -33.24
C LEU A 1102 -25.74 13.79 -32.73
N ALA A 1103 -25.30 12.55 -32.94
CA ALA A 1103 -25.93 11.34 -32.39
C ALA A 1103 -24.89 10.43 -31.73
N LEU A 1104 -25.11 10.03 -30.48
CA LEU A 1104 -24.21 9.11 -29.78
C LEU A 1104 -24.23 7.73 -30.49
N LYS A 1105 -23.06 7.29 -30.93
CA LYS A 1105 -22.81 6.03 -31.66
C LYS A 1105 -22.29 4.93 -30.73
N ALA A 1106 -21.32 5.26 -29.88
CA ALA A 1106 -20.70 4.30 -28.96
C ALA A 1106 -20.19 4.98 -27.68
N SER A 1107 -19.95 4.16 -26.65
CA SER A 1107 -19.35 4.54 -25.36
C SER A 1107 -18.43 3.42 -24.91
N TYR A 1108 -17.21 3.77 -24.52
CA TYR A 1108 -16.19 2.84 -24.04
C TYR A 1108 -15.62 3.32 -22.71
N ASP A 1109 -15.42 2.41 -21.76
CA ASP A 1109 -14.77 2.69 -20.48
C ASP A 1109 -13.26 2.51 -20.64
N LEU A 1110 -12.48 3.47 -20.15
CA LEU A 1110 -11.02 3.40 -20.16
C LEU A 1110 -10.54 2.92 -18.78
N ASN A 1111 -9.58 1.99 -18.78
CA ASN A 1111 -9.06 1.39 -17.55
C ASN A 1111 -7.88 2.18 -16.91
N PHE A 1112 -7.55 3.37 -17.42
CA PHE A 1112 -6.41 4.20 -17.00
C PHE A 1112 -6.72 5.69 -17.09
N GLU A 1113 -6.22 6.52 -16.16
CA GLU A 1113 -6.47 7.97 -16.19
C GLU A 1113 -5.74 8.62 -17.39
N THR A 1114 -6.51 9.26 -18.29
CA THR A 1114 -5.97 9.95 -19.47
C THR A 1114 -5.75 11.44 -19.17
N ILE A 1115 -4.60 11.99 -19.57
CA ILE A 1115 -4.27 13.42 -19.40
C ILE A 1115 -4.29 14.15 -20.75
N GLY A 1116 -3.54 13.65 -21.72
CA GLY A 1116 -3.37 14.26 -23.04
C GLY A 1116 -3.71 13.25 -24.11
N ILE A 1117 -4.23 13.72 -25.25
CA ILE A 1117 -4.69 12.84 -26.33
C ILE A 1117 -4.56 13.48 -27.71
N ALA A 1118 -4.21 12.65 -28.69
CA ALA A 1118 -4.24 12.98 -30.11
C ALA A 1118 -4.67 11.77 -30.95
N VAL A 1119 -5.33 12.04 -32.08
CA VAL A 1119 -5.77 11.01 -33.04
C VAL A 1119 -4.56 10.44 -33.79
N ASN A 1120 -4.41 9.12 -33.80
CA ASN A 1120 -3.39 8.45 -34.61
C ASN A 1120 -3.82 8.42 -36.08
N THR A 1121 -3.22 9.30 -36.88
CA THR A 1121 -3.55 9.46 -38.32
C THR A 1121 -2.70 8.57 -39.23
N SER A 1122 -1.95 7.62 -38.69
CA SER A 1122 -1.19 6.64 -39.48
C SER A 1122 -2.07 5.73 -40.33
N GLN A 1123 -3.32 5.51 -39.90
CA GLN A 1123 -4.36 4.77 -40.61
C GLN A 1123 -5.46 5.73 -41.11
N LEU A 1124 -6.14 5.36 -42.20
CA LEU A 1124 -7.21 6.17 -42.81
C LEU A 1124 -8.59 5.92 -42.18
N ASN A 1125 -8.81 4.70 -41.71
CA ASN A 1125 -10.05 4.17 -41.15
C ASN A 1125 -9.73 3.52 -39.79
N GLU A 1126 -10.73 3.38 -38.92
CA GLU A 1126 -10.55 2.78 -37.58
C GLU A 1126 -9.37 3.40 -36.81
N GLN A 1127 -9.28 4.73 -36.85
CA GLN A 1127 -8.19 5.49 -36.26
C GLN A 1127 -8.18 5.35 -34.74
N GLY A 1128 -7.06 4.87 -34.21
CA GLY A 1128 -6.79 4.86 -32.77
C GLY A 1128 -6.32 6.20 -32.22
N PHE A 1129 -5.79 6.17 -31.01
CA PHE A 1129 -5.31 7.35 -30.29
C PHE A 1129 -3.91 7.13 -29.73
N ILE A 1130 -3.13 8.20 -29.62
CA ILE A 1130 -1.98 8.24 -28.72
C ILE A 1130 -2.35 9.13 -27.55
N VAL A 1131 -2.19 8.60 -26.35
CA VAL A 1131 -2.55 9.28 -25.10
C VAL A 1131 -1.36 9.36 -24.16
N THR A 1132 -1.38 10.33 -23.26
CA THR A 1132 -0.52 10.31 -22.08
C THR A 1132 -1.35 9.92 -20.86
N THR A 1133 -0.94 8.89 -20.12
CA THR A 1133 -1.70 8.33 -19.00
C THR A 1133 -1.04 8.59 -17.65
N ARG A 1134 -1.82 8.44 -16.57
CA ARG A 1134 -1.34 8.37 -15.18
C ARG A 1134 -1.66 6.99 -14.60
N GLU A 1135 -0.66 6.35 -14.00
CA GLU A 1135 -0.76 5.05 -13.32
C GLU A 1135 -0.33 5.17 -11.86
N HIS A 1136 -1.06 4.50 -10.97
CA HIS A 1136 -0.78 4.47 -9.53
C HIS A 1136 0.21 3.35 -9.21
N THR A 1137 1.34 3.67 -8.57
CA THR A 1137 2.23 2.63 -8.01
C THR A 1137 1.73 2.28 -6.61
N HIS A 1138 1.10 1.11 -6.45
CA HIS A 1138 0.54 0.63 -5.18
C HIS A 1138 1.63 0.15 -4.20
N PHE A 1139 2.53 1.02 -3.74
CA PHE A 1139 3.42 0.73 -2.61
C PHE A 1139 3.73 2.03 -1.86
N ASP A 1140 3.33 2.07 -0.59
CA ASP A 1140 3.52 3.14 0.40
C ASP A 1140 2.65 4.41 0.32
N SER A 1141 2.35 4.92 1.52
CA SER A 1141 1.38 5.99 1.83
C SER A 1141 1.63 7.38 1.19
N SER A 1142 2.68 7.52 0.37
CA SER A 1142 2.89 8.64 -0.54
C SER A 1142 2.67 8.19 -1.97
N SER A 1143 1.50 8.47 -2.54
CA SER A 1143 1.13 8.08 -3.91
C SER A 1143 2.17 8.57 -4.92
N SER A 1144 3.05 7.67 -5.36
CA SER A 1144 3.96 7.88 -6.47
C SER A 1144 3.21 7.55 -7.77
N TYR A 1145 3.33 8.41 -8.77
CA TYR A 1145 2.66 8.26 -10.06
C TYR A 1145 3.68 7.98 -11.16
N GLN A 1146 3.31 7.12 -12.10
CA GLN A 1146 4.01 6.90 -13.35
C GLN A 1146 3.20 7.48 -14.50
N PHE A 1147 3.88 8.07 -15.47
CA PHE A 1147 3.26 8.69 -16.64
C PHE A 1147 3.77 8.05 -17.90
N HIS A 1148 2.89 7.61 -18.79
CA HIS A 1148 3.30 6.91 -20.01
C HIS A 1148 2.71 7.58 -21.24
N VAL A 1149 3.38 7.46 -22.39
CA VAL A 1149 2.72 7.55 -23.69
C VAL A 1149 2.15 6.17 -24.00
N ARG A 1150 0.88 6.09 -24.39
CA ARG A 1150 0.17 4.83 -24.64
C ARG A 1150 -0.56 4.91 -25.97
N GLY A 1151 -0.44 3.84 -26.76
CA GLY A 1151 -1.20 3.66 -28.00
C GLY A 1151 -2.51 2.92 -27.73
N LEU A 1152 -3.61 3.47 -28.21
CA LEU A 1152 -4.95 2.90 -28.10
C LEU A 1152 -5.52 2.61 -29.49
N ASP A 1153 -6.40 1.61 -29.57
CA ASP A 1153 -7.21 1.37 -30.76
C ASP A 1153 -8.39 2.38 -30.88
N TYR A 1154 -9.24 2.20 -31.88
CA TYR A 1154 -10.41 3.06 -32.14
C TYR A 1154 -11.52 2.95 -31.07
N LYS A 1155 -11.46 1.96 -30.18
CA LYS A 1155 -12.38 1.79 -29.04
C LYS A 1155 -11.80 2.32 -27.72
N GLY A 1156 -10.50 2.62 -27.70
CA GLY A 1156 -9.80 3.02 -26.47
C GLY A 1156 -9.17 1.85 -25.72
N ASP A 1157 -9.14 0.65 -26.30
CA ASP A 1157 -8.40 -0.48 -25.75
C ASP A 1157 -6.90 -0.22 -25.91
N SER A 1158 -6.12 -0.55 -24.87
CA SER A 1158 -4.68 -0.31 -24.88
C SER A 1158 -3.94 -1.36 -25.71
N LEU A 1159 -3.00 -0.90 -26.53
CA LEU A 1159 -2.16 -1.72 -27.39
C LEU A 1159 -0.74 -1.84 -26.85
N TRP A 1160 -0.17 -0.70 -26.44
CA TRP A 1160 1.19 -0.61 -25.90
C TRP A 1160 1.38 0.66 -25.07
N LYS A 1161 2.40 0.68 -24.21
CA LYS A 1161 2.86 1.86 -23.46
C LYS A 1161 4.37 2.05 -23.53
N SER A 1162 4.81 3.30 -23.43
CA SER A 1162 6.22 3.70 -23.33
C SER A 1162 6.78 3.39 -21.94
N PRO A 1163 8.11 3.50 -21.74
CA PRO A 1163 8.67 3.65 -20.40
C PRO A 1163 8.09 4.91 -19.71
N PRO A 1164 8.14 5.00 -18.37
CA PRO A 1164 7.58 6.13 -17.66
C PRO A 1164 8.35 7.41 -17.97
N LEU A 1165 7.65 8.47 -18.36
CA LEU A 1165 8.16 9.79 -18.68
C LEU A 1165 8.60 10.54 -17.43
N ILE A 1166 9.59 11.42 -17.57
CA ILE A 1166 9.93 12.41 -16.55
C ILE A 1166 8.93 13.57 -16.53
N GLY A 1167 8.38 13.85 -15.35
CA GLY A 1167 7.40 14.92 -15.11
C GLY A 1167 5.96 14.55 -15.46
N VAL A 1168 5.03 15.41 -15.05
CA VAL A 1168 3.58 15.27 -15.29
C VAL A 1168 3.25 15.79 -16.70
N PRO A 1169 2.65 14.99 -17.60
CA PRO A 1169 2.22 15.43 -18.93
C PRO A 1169 1.23 16.60 -18.89
N SER A 1170 1.28 17.45 -19.90
CA SER A 1170 0.28 18.50 -20.09
C SER A 1170 -0.93 17.99 -20.86
N GLN A 1171 -2.13 18.44 -20.47
CA GLN A 1171 -3.39 18.07 -21.11
C GLN A 1171 -3.47 18.39 -22.62
N TYR A 1172 -2.81 19.47 -23.06
CA TYR A 1172 -2.67 19.84 -24.48
C TYR A 1172 -1.26 19.58 -25.02
N GLY A 1173 -0.50 18.73 -24.30
CA GLY A 1173 0.92 18.54 -24.48
C GLY A 1173 1.33 17.50 -25.52
N ILE A 1174 0.40 16.90 -26.25
CA ILE A 1174 0.69 15.92 -27.30
C ILE A 1174 0.32 16.43 -28.69
N LYS A 1175 1.24 16.29 -29.65
CA LYS A 1175 1.04 16.61 -31.07
C LYS A 1175 1.59 15.47 -31.92
N LEU A 1176 0.84 15.04 -32.93
CA LEU A 1176 1.22 13.95 -33.82
C LEU A 1176 1.30 14.44 -35.26
N ARG A 1177 2.20 13.82 -36.03
CA ARG A 1177 2.20 13.92 -37.50
C ARG A 1177 2.72 12.62 -38.11
N ASN A 1178 2.34 12.34 -39.36
CA ASN A 1178 2.92 11.25 -40.13
C ASN A 1178 3.98 11.80 -41.09
N HIS A 1179 5.26 11.56 -40.79
CA HIS A 1179 6.37 11.99 -41.63
C HIS A 1179 6.54 11.01 -42.82
N PRO A 1180 6.71 11.50 -44.07
CA PRO A 1180 6.74 10.65 -45.25
C PRO A 1180 7.80 9.53 -45.22
N GLU A 1181 8.93 9.75 -44.56
CA GLU A 1181 10.05 8.81 -44.52
C GLU A 1181 10.20 8.10 -43.15
N LYS A 1182 9.80 8.75 -42.06
CA LYS A 1182 10.06 8.29 -40.68
C LYS A 1182 8.81 7.69 -40.02
N GLY A 1183 7.64 7.82 -40.65
CA GLY A 1183 6.37 7.37 -40.08
C GLY A 1183 5.85 8.32 -39.01
N LEU A 1184 5.13 7.78 -38.02
CA LEU A 1184 4.51 8.56 -36.97
C LEU A 1184 5.58 9.25 -36.09
N GLN A 1185 5.44 10.55 -35.89
CA GLN A 1185 6.25 11.36 -34.97
C GLN A 1185 5.34 11.99 -33.93
N ALA A 1186 5.87 12.18 -32.72
CA ALA A 1186 5.14 12.81 -31.64
C ALA A 1186 5.97 13.89 -30.94
N LEU A 1187 5.32 15.01 -30.61
CA LEU A 1187 5.80 15.91 -29.57
C LEU A 1187 5.01 15.64 -28.31
N VAL A 1188 5.72 15.48 -27.20
CA VAL A 1188 5.12 15.35 -25.86
C VAL A 1188 5.75 16.39 -24.95
N SER A 1189 4.97 16.97 -24.04
CA SER A 1189 5.47 17.94 -23.07
C SER A 1189 4.98 17.61 -21.67
N THR A 1190 5.89 17.66 -20.71
CA THR A 1190 5.60 17.54 -19.29
C THR A 1190 5.88 18.87 -18.57
N ASN A 1191 5.67 18.93 -17.27
CA ASN A 1191 6.10 20.06 -16.45
C ASN A 1191 7.64 20.13 -16.25
N GLN A 1192 8.39 19.13 -16.71
CA GLN A 1192 9.85 19.06 -16.54
C GLN A 1192 10.61 18.98 -17.87
N ALA A 1193 9.98 18.49 -18.95
CA ALA A 1193 10.68 18.23 -20.20
C ALA A 1193 9.81 18.41 -21.47
N MET A 1194 10.51 18.69 -22.56
CA MET A 1194 10.05 18.74 -23.95
C MET A 1194 10.58 17.51 -24.68
N TYR A 1195 9.71 16.74 -25.31
CA TYR A 1195 10.05 15.49 -26.00
C TYR A 1195 9.79 15.63 -27.50
N GLN A 1196 10.77 15.21 -28.30
CA GLN A 1196 10.64 14.94 -29.72
C GLN A 1196 10.84 13.43 -29.93
N ILE A 1197 9.77 12.72 -30.29
CA ILE A 1197 9.75 11.26 -30.40
C ILE A 1197 9.78 10.88 -31.88
N ASN A 1198 10.70 9.97 -32.22
CA ASN A 1198 11.03 9.60 -33.61
C ASN A 1198 11.31 10.83 -34.49
N PRO A 1199 12.13 11.81 -34.05
CA PRO A 1199 12.37 13.09 -34.73
C PRO A 1199 12.96 12.93 -36.12
#